data_AF-A0A834M2A5-F1
#
_entry.id   AF-A0A834M2A5-F1
#
_cell.length_a   1.000
_cell.length_b   1.000
_cell.length_c   1.000
_cell.angle_alpha   90.00
_cell.angle_beta   90.00
_cell.angle_gamma   90.00
#
_symmetry.space_group_name_H-M   'P 1'
#
loop_
_entity.id
_entity.type
_entity.pdbx_description
1 polymer ?
#
loop_
_entity_poly.entity_id
_entity_poly.type
_entity_poly.pdbx_seq_one_letter_code
_entity_poly.pdbx_strand_id
1 'polypeptide(L)'
;MKLKRAVIVFGSLIILVIIFTIYTAKDLTLSVRKTTITQELKDNQWLHFEDRIKQLEDDLSRHHNAVAEIKIAMQNMLSSSTNSMQNKKVAPLPLKPPLEVNKMIYSALCPFHINFKPRADIQMLDLYKILTFDNPDGGAWKQGWRIEVDEKEWNRKNKLKVFVVPHSHNDPGWTKTLEEYYITQTKHILDNMIVKLAEDARRKFIWAEISFFSMWWEELEKEQKEVVKRLLQSNQLEIVTGGWVMNDEANSHFISIIHQLSEGHQWLKQNLNYTPISHWSIDPFGMGLTQPAILKNVGLQNMLIQRVHYSVKKELAKTKQLEFRWRQLWDNSGSSDMFCHMMPFYGYDVPHTCGPDPKICCQFDFKRLPNHGLHCPWKVPPVPITDKNVAQRAEMLLDQYRKKSKLYKTNVVIAPLGDDFRYDHPTEWDVQYTNYQKLFDYMNANLQLNVQAQFGTLTDYFKELRKNKDISEFPILSGDFFTYADRDDHYWSGYYTSRPFYKRMDRILLSYIRAAETLHALTHHSGKPGSEWVTDSVNGLEHLLVSARQNFALFQHHDGITGTAKDHVVVDYGKRLLTSIHNCQRVIQLCTNVLLEGMGSQGPFEQDTSYYNFEDIWHSHNNLPERMQITIGVPDLPTKKVVIYNSLAFTRHEVVTFHINTPFIEIFDFRGKRIPCQISPIFEYGSTMSQTKYELAFIANIPAFGTVSYTITAVYKENKPEETVFSQIKIFNQYGEKAPNGFKVEVSPSPSEF
;
A
#
# COMPACT_ATOMS: atom_id res chain seq x y z
N MET A 1 35.35 -58.41 -56.82
CA MET A 1 34.11 -57.79 -56.28
C MET A 1 33.71 -58.21 -54.86
N LYS A 2 34.17 -59.35 -54.30
CA LYS A 2 33.78 -59.79 -52.94
C LYS A 2 34.51 -59.07 -51.78
N LEU A 3 35.76 -58.63 -51.97
CA LEU A 3 36.55 -57.98 -50.91
C LEU A 3 36.08 -56.54 -50.58
N LYS A 4 35.70 -55.74 -51.59
CA LYS A 4 35.20 -54.37 -51.39
C LYS A 4 33.85 -54.32 -50.67
N ARG A 5 32.96 -55.30 -50.89
CA ARG A 5 31.67 -55.39 -50.16
C ARG A 5 31.87 -55.83 -48.70
N ALA A 6 32.82 -56.72 -48.42
CA ALA A 6 33.12 -57.14 -47.06
C ALA A 6 33.70 -55.98 -46.22
N VAL A 7 34.60 -55.17 -46.78
CA VAL A 7 35.19 -54.02 -46.08
C VAL A 7 34.17 -52.92 -45.81
N ILE A 8 33.24 -52.66 -46.74
CA ILE A 8 32.17 -51.67 -46.52
C ILE A 8 31.20 -52.15 -45.45
N VAL A 9 30.81 -53.44 -45.46
CA VAL A 9 29.89 -53.99 -44.44
C VAL A 9 30.55 -54.02 -43.06
N PHE A 10 31.81 -54.46 -42.95
CA PHE A 10 32.54 -54.45 -41.69
C PHE A 10 32.80 -53.03 -41.16
N GLY A 11 33.20 -52.10 -42.04
CA GLY A 11 33.39 -50.70 -41.65
C GLY A 11 32.10 -50.04 -41.17
N SER A 12 30.97 -50.32 -41.82
CA SER A 12 29.66 -49.81 -41.40
C SER A 12 29.22 -50.38 -40.04
N LEU A 13 29.49 -51.67 -39.80
CA LEU A 13 29.17 -52.32 -38.53
C LEU A 13 30.00 -51.76 -37.37
N ILE A 14 31.29 -51.49 -37.61
CA ILE A 14 32.19 -50.91 -36.61
C ILE A 14 31.75 -49.49 -36.25
N ILE A 15 31.35 -48.68 -37.24
CA ILE A 15 30.84 -47.32 -36.98
C ILE A 15 29.53 -47.36 -36.19
N LEU A 16 28.61 -48.28 -36.52
CA LEU A 16 27.37 -48.45 -35.76
C LEU A 16 27.62 -48.90 -34.31
N VAL A 17 28.57 -49.82 -34.10
CA VAL A 17 28.98 -50.22 -32.75
C VAL A 17 29.56 -49.02 -32.01
N ILE A 18 30.49 -48.26 -32.59
CA ILE A 18 31.08 -47.07 -31.95
C ILE A 18 30.01 -46.03 -31.58
N ILE A 19 29.05 -45.75 -32.47
CA ILE A 19 27.95 -44.82 -32.19
C ILE A 19 27.08 -45.37 -31.05
N PHE A 20 26.79 -46.66 -31.03
CA PHE A 20 26.02 -47.30 -29.96
C PHE A 20 26.78 -47.28 -28.62
N THR A 21 28.11 -47.50 -28.62
CA THR A 21 28.94 -47.40 -27.41
C THR A 21 29.03 -45.97 -26.90
N ILE A 22 29.12 -44.98 -27.78
CA ILE A 22 29.11 -43.56 -27.39
C ILE A 22 27.74 -43.17 -26.85
N TYR A 23 26.64 -43.63 -27.47
CA TYR A 23 25.28 -43.35 -27.01
C TYR A 23 25.03 -44.00 -25.65
N THR A 24 25.39 -45.28 -25.47
CA THR A 24 25.25 -45.97 -24.18
C THR A 24 26.19 -45.40 -23.12
N ALA A 25 27.43 -45.02 -23.43
CA ALA A 25 28.31 -44.33 -22.48
C ALA A 25 27.78 -42.95 -22.09
N LYS A 26 27.19 -42.20 -23.03
CA LYS A 26 26.61 -40.88 -22.78
C LYS A 26 25.30 -40.98 -21.97
N ASP A 27 24.48 -41.99 -22.23
CA ASP A 27 23.23 -42.22 -21.51
C ASP A 27 23.49 -42.79 -20.10
N LEU A 28 24.50 -43.66 -19.94
CA LEU A 28 24.93 -44.14 -18.63
C LEU A 28 25.57 -43.02 -17.80
N THR A 29 26.40 -42.16 -18.40
CA THR A 29 26.99 -41.00 -17.70
C THR A 29 25.96 -39.91 -17.39
N LEU A 30 24.98 -39.65 -18.27
CA LEU A 30 23.88 -38.71 -17.99
C LEU A 30 22.90 -39.26 -16.95
N SER A 31 22.60 -40.56 -16.98
CA SER A 31 21.71 -41.21 -16.01
C SER A 31 22.35 -41.25 -14.63
N VAL A 32 23.60 -41.74 -14.52
CA VAL A 32 24.36 -41.75 -13.24
C VAL A 32 24.51 -40.33 -12.69
N ARG A 33 24.91 -39.35 -13.52
CA ARG A 33 25.06 -37.96 -13.09
C ARG A 33 23.72 -37.29 -12.74
N LYS A 34 22.60 -37.66 -13.38
CA LYS A 34 21.27 -37.20 -12.96
C LYS A 34 20.90 -37.79 -11.60
N THR A 35 21.02 -39.10 -11.39
CA THR A 35 20.71 -39.73 -10.10
C THR A 35 21.60 -39.21 -8.98
N THR A 36 22.92 -39.08 -9.19
CA THR A 36 23.83 -38.55 -8.16
C THR A 36 23.53 -37.10 -7.84
N ILE A 37 23.27 -36.24 -8.84
CA ILE A 37 22.91 -34.84 -8.59
C ILE A 37 21.52 -34.74 -7.95
N THR A 38 20.51 -35.53 -8.35
CA THR A 38 19.18 -35.46 -7.69
C THR A 38 19.18 -36.04 -6.29
N GLN A 39 20.06 -37.00 -5.99
CA GLN A 39 20.21 -37.59 -4.68
C GLN A 39 21.03 -36.68 -3.75
N GLU A 40 22.14 -36.10 -4.23
CA GLU A 40 22.88 -35.05 -3.51
C GLU A 40 22.05 -33.77 -3.31
N LEU A 41 21.18 -33.38 -4.25
CA LEU A 41 20.29 -32.23 -4.05
C LEU A 41 19.19 -32.54 -3.04
N LYS A 42 18.62 -33.76 -3.05
CA LYS A 42 17.58 -34.16 -2.09
C LYS A 42 18.15 -34.35 -0.69
N ASP A 43 19.32 -34.96 -0.56
CA ASP A 43 19.97 -35.19 0.74
C ASP A 43 20.45 -33.87 1.35
N ASN A 44 20.98 -32.93 0.54
CA ASN A 44 21.34 -31.59 1.02
C ASN A 44 20.13 -30.68 1.32
N GLN A 45 19.00 -30.83 0.61
CA GLN A 45 17.76 -30.12 0.95
C GLN A 45 17.15 -30.64 2.25
N TRP A 46 17.10 -31.96 2.45
CA TRP A 46 16.55 -32.56 3.66
C TRP A 46 17.40 -32.27 4.90
N LEU A 47 18.72 -32.35 4.82
CA LEU A 47 19.62 -31.97 5.93
C LEU A 47 19.45 -30.50 6.33
N HIS A 48 19.30 -29.60 5.34
CA HIS A 48 19.09 -28.17 5.64
C HIS A 48 17.69 -27.90 6.24
N PHE A 49 16.68 -28.69 5.90
CA PHE A 49 15.35 -28.61 6.51
C PHE A 49 15.31 -29.22 7.91
N GLU A 50 15.99 -30.34 8.13
CA GLU A 50 16.05 -31.01 9.43
C GLU A 50 16.82 -30.17 10.44
N ASP A 51 17.97 -29.58 10.05
CA ASP A 51 18.70 -28.63 10.90
C ASP A 51 17.87 -27.36 11.18
N ARG A 52 17.12 -26.84 10.20
CA ARG A 52 16.23 -25.68 10.42
C ARG A 52 15.05 -26.01 11.32
N ILE A 53 14.45 -27.19 11.20
CA ILE A 53 13.36 -27.63 12.07
C ILE A 53 13.88 -27.83 13.49
N LYS A 54 15.04 -28.47 13.65
CA LYS A 54 15.67 -28.66 14.95
C LYS A 54 16.08 -27.32 15.58
N GLN A 55 16.58 -26.38 14.78
CA GLN A 55 16.88 -25.02 15.22
C GLN A 55 15.61 -24.25 15.61
N LEU A 56 14.51 -24.42 14.88
CA LEU A 56 13.21 -23.85 15.22
C LEU A 56 12.59 -24.48 16.47
N GLU A 57 12.74 -25.79 16.68
CA GLU A 57 12.32 -26.48 17.90
C GLU A 57 13.15 -26.02 19.12
N ASP A 58 14.46 -25.87 18.95
CA ASP A 58 15.36 -25.33 19.97
C ASP A 58 15.08 -23.85 20.26
N ASP A 59 14.77 -23.04 19.24
CA ASP A 59 14.34 -21.64 19.41
C ASP A 59 12.98 -21.56 20.10
N LEU A 60 12.02 -22.42 19.74
CA LEU A 60 10.70 -22.48 20.36
C LEU A 60 10.78 -22.93 21.82
N SER A 61 11.61 -23.92 22.13
CA SER A 61 11.91 -24.38 23.49
C SER A 61 12.57 -23.27 24.33
N ARG A 62 13.55 -22.55 23.75
CA ARG A 62 14.16 -21.38 24.39
C ARG A 62 13.15 -20.26 24.65
N HIS A 63 12.25 -19.99 23.70
CA HIS A 63 11.16 -19.04 23.90
C HIS A 63 10.19 -19.50 25.00
N HIS A 64 9.86 -20.78 25.09
CA HIS A 64 8.99 -21.31 26.14
C HIS A 64 9.62 -21.14 27.53
N ASN A 65 10.93 -21.38 27.64
CA ASN A 65 11.69 -21.17 28.87
C ASN A 65 11.78 -19.67 29.22
N ALA A 66 12.05 -18.80 28.24
CA ALA A 66 12.06 -17.35 28.45
C ALA A 66 10.69 -16.82 28.92
N VAL A 67 9.58 -17.33 28.37
CA VAL A 67 8.22 -16.97 28.80
C VAL A 67 7.94 -17.48 30.23
N ALA A 68 8.44 -18.67 30.59
CA ALA A 68 8.33 -19.18 31.95
C ALA A 68 9.14 -18.33 32.95
N GLU A 69 10.35 -17.90 32.58
CA GLU A 69 11.19 -16.99 33.37
C GLU A 69 10.54 -15.60 33.53
N ILE A 70 9.96 -15.04 32.47
CA ILE A 70 9.19 -13.78 32.53
C ILE A 70 7.99 -13.92 33.48
N LYS A 71 7.31 -15.08 33.47
CA LYS A 71 6.17 -15.35 34.36
C LYS A 71 6.59 -15.42 35.82
N ILE A 72 7.74 -16.03 36.11
CA ILE A 72 8.34 -16.09 37.46
C ILE A 72 8.81 -14.69 37.90
N ALA A 73 9.45 -13.93 37.02
CA ALA A 73 9.86 -12.55 37.27
C ALA A 73 8.67 -11.62 37.57
N MET A 74 7.57 -11.76 36.83
CA MET A 74 6.32 -11.03 37.10
C MET A 74 5.70 -11.43 38.45
N GLN A 75 5.72 -12.72 38.82
CA GLN A 75 5.22 -13.17 40.12
C GLN A 75 6.08 -12.66 41.28
N ASN A 76 7.40 -12.54 41.10
CA ASN A 76 8.31 -11.97 42.08
C ASN A 76 8.19 -10.43 42.19
N MET A 77 7.86 -9.74 41.11
CA MET A 77 7.51 -8.30 41.15
C MET A 77 6.16 -8.04 41.84
N LEU A 78 5.19 -8.94 41.69
CA LEU A 78 3.88 -8.83 42.34
C LEU A 78 3.92 -9.19 43.84
N SER A 79 4.88 -9.99 44.30
CA SER A 79 5.06 -10.33 45.72
C SER A 79 5.97 -9.38 46.48
N SER A 80 6.88 -8.68 45.80
CA SER A 80 7.75 -7.64 46.38
C SER A 80 7.05 -6.29 46.57
N SER A 81 5.89 -6.07 45.94
CA SER A 81 5.09 -4.84 46.06
C SER A 81 4.16 -4.81 47.28
N THR A 82 4.08 -5.87 48.09
CA THR A 82 3.22 -5.92 49.29
C THR A 82 3.89 -5.56 50.62
N ASN A 83 5.21 -5.29 50.66
CA ASN A 83 5.88 -4.94 51.93
C ASN A 83 6.91 -3.83 51.75
N SER A 84 6.44 -2.58 51.69
CA SER A 84 6.99 -1.44 52.46
C SER A 84 6.50 -0.13 51.85
N MET A 85 5.75 0.66 52.62
CA MET A 85 5.94 2.11 52.70
C MET A 85 5.09 2.68 53.82
N GLN A 86 5.72 2.89 54.97
CA GLN A 86 5.23 3.78 56.02
C GLN A 86 5.24 5.23 55.49
N ASN A 87 4.08 5.87 55.58
CA ASN A 87 3.86 7.28 55.27
C ASN A 87 4.76 8.21 56.11
N LYS A 88 5.74 8.87 55.47
CA LYS A 88 6.26 10.16 55.94
C LYS A 88 5.74 11.26 55.01
N LYS A 89 4.88 12.11 55.56
CA LYS A 89 4.37 13.32 54.89
C LYS A 89 5.53 14.29 54.64
N VAL A 90 5.83 14.55 53.37
CA VAL A 90 6.63 15.70 52.93
C VAL A 90 5.65 16.74 52.38
N ALA A 91 5.75 17.96 52.86
CA ALA A 91 4.88 19.07 52.43
C ALA A 91 5.15 19.43 50.95
N PRO A 92 4.11 19.69 50.13
CA PRO A 92 4.31 20.10 48.75
C PRO A 92 4.86 21.53 48.66
N LEU A 93 5.95 21.70 47.91
CA LEU A 93 6.37 23.00 47.38
C LEU A 93 5.26 23.57 46.45
N PRO A 94 5.00 24.88 46.46
CA PRO A 94 3.99 25.46 45.60
C PRO A 94 4.47 25.42 44.14
N LEU A 95 4.01 24.43 43.39
CA LEU A 95 4.06 24.45 41.93
C LEU A 95 3.20 25.62 41.46
N LYS A 96 3.83 26.60 40.80
CA LYS A 96 3.09 27.56 39.98
C LYS A 96 2.18 26.76 39.03
N PRO A 97 0.91 27.15 38.88
CA PRO A 97 0.02 26.45 37.97
C PRO A 97 0.66 26.44 36.57
N PRO A 98 0.56 25.32 35.83
CA PRO A 98 0.88 25.36 34.42
C PRO A 98 0.04 26.47 33.81
N LEU A 99 0.67 27.33 32.99
CA LEU A 99 -0.03 28.30 32.16
C LEU A 99 -1.26 27.60 31.60
N GLU A 100 -2.47 28.10 31.96
CA GLU A 100 -3.71 27.60 31.38
C GLU A 100 -3.50 27.60 29.87
N VAL A 101 -3.39 26.41 29.29
CA VAL A 101 -3.47 26.23 27.84
C VAL A 101 -4.79 26.89 27.49
N ASN A 102 -4.66 28.04 26.83
CA ASN A 102 -5.74 28.95 26.50
C ASN A 102 -6.98 28.13 26.14
N LYS A 103 -8.10 28.36 26.85
CA LYS A 103 -9.44 27.78 26.60
C LYS A 103 -10.01 28.17 25.23
N MET A 104 -9.17 28.35 24.22
CA MET A 104 -9.46 28.80 22.86
C MET A 104 -9.42 27.70 21.80
N ILE A 105 -9.28 26.40 22.14
CA ILE A 105 -9.31 25.32 21.13
C ILE A 105 -10.46 24.32 21.33
N TYR A 106 -11.11 24.28 22.49
CA TYR A 106 -12.34 23.51 22.67
C TYR A 106 -13.52 24.46 22.66
N SER A 107 -13.83 25.00 21.48
CA SER A 107 -15.15 25.58 21.28
C SER A 107 -16.20 24.50 21.55
N ALA A 108 -17.36 24.91 22.08
CA ALA A 108 -18.54 24.05 22.21
C ALA A 108 -19.06 23.49 20.86
N LEU A 109 -18.38 23.80 19.74
CA LEU A 109 -18.64 23.30 18.39
C LEU A 109 -17.77 22.09 18.01
N CYS A 110 -16.85 21.62 18.86
CA CYS A 110 -16.06 20.43 18.57
C CYS A 110 -16.89 19.16 18.88
N PRO A 111 -17.29 18.36 17.88
CA PRO A 111 -18.19 17.21 18.10
C PRO A 111 -17.51 16.02 18.80
N PHE A 112 -16.19 16.09 19.03
CA PHE A 112 -15.43 15.02 19.65
C PHE A 112 -15.60 15.01 21.18
N HIS A 113 -16.36 14.03 21.69
CA HIS A 113 -16.58 13.82 23.11
C HIS A 113 -16.12 12.43 23.55
N ILE A 114 -15.00 12.37 24.28
CA ILE A 114 -14.37 11.11 24.75
C ILE A 114 -15.32 10.27 25.63
N ASN A 115 -16.21 10.92 26.37
CA ASN A 115 -17.11 10.25 27.31
C ASN A 115 -18.44 9.80 26.68
N PHE A 116 -18.60 9.92 25.36
CA PHE A 116 -19.83 9.60 24.66
C PHE A 116 -19.59 8.48 23.65
N LYS A 117 -20.32 7.36 23.76
CA LYS A 117 -20.32 6.30 22.74
C LYS A 117 -21.26 6.72 21.61
N PRO A 118 -20.79 6.96 20.37
CA PRO A 118 -21.67 7.28 19.27
C PRO A 118 -22.69 6.19 18.99
N ARG A 119 -23.89 6.60 18.60
CA ARG A 119 -24.96 5.67 18.20
C ARG A 119 -24.73 5.24 16.75
N ALA A 120 -24.61 3.93 16.55
CA ALA A 120 -24.67 3.30 15.25
C ALA A 120 -25.71 2.17 15.32
N ASP A 121 -26.37 1.89 14.20
CA ASP A 121 -27.28 0.75 14.09
C ASP A 121 -26.48 -0.56 14.03
N ILE A 122 -25.28 -0.49 13.45
CA ILE A 122 -24.33 -1.60 13.33
C ILE A 122 -22.99 -1.11 13.86
N GLN A 123 -22.49 -1.76 14.90
CA GLN A 123 -21.14 -1.54 15.41
C GLN A 123 -20.36 -2.83 15.17
N MET A 124 -19.29 -2.78 14.36
CA MET A 124 -18.62 -3.99 13.85
C MET A 124 -18.02 -4.86 14.95
N LEU A 125 -17.50 -4.29 16.04
CA LEU A 125 -17.00 -5.06 17.18
C LEU A 125 -18.13 -5.77 17.93
N ASP A 126 -19.30 -5.14 18.05
CA ASP A 126 -20.50 -5.76 18.63
C ASP A 126 -21.08 -6.84 17.70
N LEU A 127 -21.03 -6.63 16.38
CA LEU A 127 -21.37 -7.64 15.37
C LEU A 127 -20.42 -8.84 15.43
N TYR A 128 -19.12 -8.63 15.56
CA TYR A 128 -18.12 -9.70 15.65
C TYR A 128 -18.32 -10.59 16.89
N LYS A 129 -18.87 -10.05 17.99
CA LYS A 129 -19.17 -10.84 19.20
C LYS A 129 -20.34 -11.81 19.02
N ILE A 130 -21.24 -11.54 18.08
CA ILE A 130 -22.43 -12.36 17.84
C ILE A 130 -22.28 -13.29 16.64
N LEU A 131 -21.33 -13.02 15.73
CA LEU A 131 -21.04 -13.89 14.60
C LEU A 131 -20.40 -15.20 15.07
N THR A 132 -20.93 -16.31 14.57
CA THR A 132 -20.40 -17.67 14.79
C THR A 132 -19.19 -17.99 13.91
N PHE A 133 -19.03 -17.26 12.80
CA PHE A 133 -18.00 -17.49 11.78
C PHE A 133 -18.02 -18.92 11.19
N ASP A 134 -19.18 -19.58 11.20
CA ASP A 134 -19.37 -20.86 10.52
C ASP A 134 -19.41 -20.68 8.99
N ASN A 135 -18.83 -21.63 8.26
CA ASN A 135 -18.83 -21.65 6.79
C ASN A 135 -19.63 -22.84 6.22
N PRO A 136 -20.95 -22.97 6.50
CA PRO A 136 -21.76 -24.02 5.91
C PRO A 136 -21.99 -23.75 4.41
N ASP A 137 -22.03 -24.82 3.60
CA ASP A 137 -22.29 -24.72 2.16
C ASP A 137 -23.71 -24.18 1.88
N GLY A 138 -23.79 -22.95 1.39
CA GLY A 138 -25.02 -22.25 1.02
C GLY A 138 -25.62 -22.69 -0.33
N GLY A 139 -25.03 -23.67 -1.02
CA GLY A 139 -25.46 -24.16 -2.32
C GLY A 139 -24.70 -23.49 -3.47
N ALA A 140 -25.42 -22.94 -4.45
CA ALA A 140 -24.79 -22.23 -5.59
C ALA A 140 -24.02 -21.00 -5.12
N TRP A 141 -24.62 -20.22 -4.21
CA TRP A 141 -23.89 -19.22 -3.43
C TRP A 141 -23.27 -19.89 -2.21
N LYS A 142 -22.02 -20.33 -2.37
CA LYS A 142 -21.30 -21.18 -1.40
C LYS A 142 -21.29 -20.62 0.03
N GLN A 143 -21.16 -19.30 0.18
CA GLN A 143 -21.01 -18.63 1.48
C GLN A 143 -22.30 -17.95 1.97
N GLY A 144 -23.42 -18.17 1.28
CA GLY A 144 -24.70 -17.56 1.64
C GLY A 144 -25.79 -18.59 1.84
N TRP A 145 -26.88 -18.42 1.10
CA TRP A 145 -28.04 -19.31 1.13
C TRP A 145 -28.77 -19.28 -0.21
N ARG A 146 -29.74 -20.18 -0.39
CA ARG A 146 -30.64 -20.15 -1.54
C ARG A 146 -31.60 -18.96 -1.44
N ILE A 147 -31.42 -17.98 -2.31
CA ILE A 147 -32.29 -16.81 -2.39
C ILE A 147 -33.59 -17.15 -3.15
N GLU A 148 -34.73 -16.92 -2.49
CA GLU A 148 -36.06 -17.07 -3.09
C GLU A 148 -36.56 -15.72 -3.64
N VAL A 149 -37.31 -15.78 -4.73
CA VAL A 149 -37.83 -14.63 -5.47
C VAL A 149 -39.32 -14.82 -5.69
N ASP A 150 -40.13 -13.83 -5.30
CA ASP A 150 -41.51 -13.69 -5.74
C ASP A 150 -41.56 -12.64 -6.87
N GLU A 151 -41.88 -13.07 -8.09
CA GLU A 151 -41.94 -12.18 -9.25
C GLU A 151 -42.99 -11.07 -9.11
N LYS A 152 -43.98 -11.23 -8.22
CA LYS A 152 -45.02 -10.23 -7.96
C LYS A 152 -44.50 -8.98 -7.25
N GLU A 153 -43.28 -9.00 -6.73
CA GLU A 153 -42.63 -7.84 -6.11
C GLU A 153 -42.34 -6.70 -7.10
N TRP A 154 -42.20 -7.04 -8.38
CA TRP A 154 -42.04 -6.07 -9.46
C TRP A 154 -43.31 -5.96 -10.29
N ASN A 155 -43.67 -4.73 -10.62
CA ASN A 155 -44.83 -4.43 -11.44
C ASN A 155 -44.57 -3.20 -12.31
N ARG A 156 -45.53 -2.82 -13.14
CA ARG A 156 -45.38 -1.70 -14.09
C ARG A 156 -45.02 -0.36 -13.42
N LYS A 157 -45.43 -0.13 -12.16
CA LYS A 157 -45.13 1.07 -11.38
C LYS A 157 -43.84 0.94 -10.55
N ASN A 158 -43.42 -0.29 -10.25
CA ASN A 158 -42.25 -0.60 -9.44
C ASN A 158 -41.36 -1.63 -10.17
N LYS A 159 -40.71 -1.20 -11.25
CA LYS A 159 -39.81 -2.06 -12.05
C LYS A 159 -38.47 -2.25 -11.36
N LEU A 160 -37.81 -3.39 -11.56
CA LEU A 160 -36.40 -3.56 -11.20
C LEU A 160 -35.54 -2.68 -12.12
N LYS A 161 -34.64 -1.86 -11.57
CA LYS A 161 -33.70 -1.05 -12.36
C LYS A 161 -32.30 -1.65 -12.24
N VAL A 162 -31.73 -2.07 -13.36
CA VAL A 162 -30.42 -2.73 -13.40
C VAL A 162 -29.43 -1.86 -14.15
N PHE A 163 -28.34 -1.52 -13.47
CA PHE A 163 -27.19 -0.83 -14.04
C PHE A 163 -26.03 -1.82 -14.16
N VAL A 164 -25.73 -2.23 -15.38
CA VAL A 164 -24.53 -3.01 -15.67
C VAL A 164 -23.38 -2.04 -15.86
N VAL A 165 -22.30 -2.19 -15.09
CA VAL A 165 -21.21 -1.21 -15.01
C VAL A 165 -19.91 -1.82 -15.54
N PRO A 166 -19.59 -1.64 -16.83
CA PRO A 166 -18.33 -2.09 -17.40
C PRO A 166 -17.11 -1.45 -16.73
N HIS A 167 -16.13 -2.26 -16.34
CA HIS A 167 -14.88 -1.80 -15.74
C HIS A 167 -13.71 -2.71 -16.13
N SER A 168 -12.49 -2.23 -15.90
CA SER A 168 -11.28 -3.03 -16.00
C SER A 168 -10.41 -2.74 -14.78
N HIS A 169 -10.05 -3.76 -14.01
CA HIS A 169 -9.15 -3.60 -12.87
C HIS A 169 -7.71 -3.68 -13.35
N ASN A 170 -6.93 -2.62 -13.16
CA ASN A 170 -5.59 -2.49 -13.75
C ASN A 170 -4.58 -2.25 -12.63
N ASP A 171 -3.90 -3.29 -12.19
CA ASP A 171 -2.88 -3.22 -11.15
C ASP A 171 -1.65 -2.44 -11.60
N PRO A 172 -1.30 -1.32 -10.92
CA PRO A 172 -0.08 -0.56 -11.18
C PRO A 172 1.22 -1.27 -10.76
N GLY A 173 1.27 -2.60 -10.88
CA GLY A 173 2.38 -3.48 -10.56
C GLY A 173 1.98 -4.60 -9.60
N TRP A 174 1.95 -5.85 -10.08
CA TRP A 174 1.58 -7.05 -9.31
C TRP A 174 2.35 -8.28 -9.79
N THR A 175 1.93 -8.86 -10.93
CA THR A 175 2.69 -9.95 -11.58
C THR A 175 3.67 -9.47 -12.64
N LYS A 176 3.46 -8.26 -13.15
CA LYS A 176 4.34 -7.49 -14.04
C LYS A 176 4.56 -6.10 -13.44
N THR A 177 5.55 -5.35 -13.91
CA THR A 177 5.74 -3.94 -13.50
C THR A 177 4.66 -3.03 -14.08
N LEU A 178 4.60 -1.78 -13.60
CA LEU A 178 3.74 -0.74 -14.16
C LEU A 178 3.91 -0.62 -15.69
N GLU A 179 5.14 -0.46 -16.17
CA GLU A 179 5.43 -0.28 -17.60
C GLU A 179 5.10 -1.52 -18.43
N GLU A 180 5.39 -2.71 -17.90
CA GLU A 180 5.09 -3.96 -18.59
C GLU A 180 3.59 -4.15 -18.77
N TYR A 181 2.79 -3.89 -17.73
CA TYR A 181 1.33 -3.89 -17.84
C TYR A 181 0.84 -2.82 -18.81
N TYR A 182 1.39 -1.61 -18.72
CA TYR A 182 1.02 -0.50 -19.58
C TYR A 182 1.17 -0.87 -21.05
N ILE A 183 2.35 -1.37 -21.44
CA ILE A 183 2.69 -1.71 -22.82
C ILE A 183 1.90 -2.93 -23.30
N THR A 184 1.74 -3.96 -22.45
CA THR A 184 1.19 -5.25 -22.91
C THR A 184 -0.33 -5.34 -22.82
N GLN A 185 -0.99 -4.50 -21.99
CA GLN A 185 -2.42 -4.63 -21.70
C GLN A 185 -3.10 -3.26 -21.56
N THR A 186 -2.68 -2.41 -20.63
CA THR A 186 -3.45 -1.22 -20.23
C THR A 186 -3.62 -0.20 -21.35
N LYS A 187 -2.56 0.06 -22.12
CA LYS A 187 -2.64 0.96 -23.28
C LYS A 187 -3.70 0.49 -24.28
N HIS A 188 -3.75 -0.80 -24.59
CA HIS A 188 -4.74 -1.36 -25.51
C HIS A 188 -6.17 -1.20 -24.97
N ILE A 189 -6.37 -1.36 -23.66
CA ILE A 189 -7.67 -1.13 -23.01
C ILE A 189 -8.15 0.30 -23.23
N LEU A 190 -7.29 1.29 -22.99
CA LEU A 190 -7.61 2.71 -23.11
C LEU A 190 -7.76 3.16 -24.57
N ASP A 191 -6.93 2.67 -25.48
CA ASP A 191 -7.05 2.93 -26.92
C ASP A 191 -8.40 2.40 -27.45
N ASN A 192 -8.75 1.17 -27.08
CA ASN A 192 -10.04 0.59 -27.44
C ASN A 192 -11.21 1.34 -26.80
N MET A 193 -11.08 1.81 -25.56
CA MET A 193 -12.12 2.58 -24.87
C MET A 193 -12.52 3.84 -25.65
N ILE A 194 -11.56 4.63 -26.15
CA ILE A 194 -11.87 5.83 -26.97
C ILE A 194 -12.74 5.45 -28.16
N VAL A 195 -12.32 4.44 -28.92
CA VAL A 195 -12.99 4.04 -30.17
C VAL A 195 -14.35 3.43 -29.86
N LYS A 196 -14.39 2.45 -28.95
CA LYS A 196 -15.57 1.63 -28.69
C LYS A 196 -16.65 2.37 -27.93
N LEU A 197 -16.33 3.33 -27.06
CA LEU A 197 -17.38 4.15 -26.45
C LEU A 197 -18.00 5.14 -27.45
N ALA A 198 -17.22 5.65 -28.41
CA ALA A 198 -17.73 6.59 -29.41
C ALA A 198 -18.69 5.95 -30.43
N GLU A 199 -18.63 4.63 -30.63
CA GLU A 199 -19.50 3.90 -31.58
C GLU A 199 -20.99 3.87 -31.16
N ASP A 200 -21.31 3.96 -29.87
CA ASP A 200 -22.69 3.93 -29.38
C ASP A 200 -22.81 4.69 -28.05
N ALA A 201 -23.64 5.74 -28.05
CA ALA A 201 -23.86 6.64 -26.92
C ALA A 201 -24.41 5.96 -25.65
N ARG A 202 -24.96 4.73 -25.79
CA ARG A 202 -25.46 3.92 -24.67
C ARG A 202 -24.33 3.23 -23.90
N ARG A 203 -23.14 3.05 -24.50
CA ARG A 203 -22.01 2.36 -23.87
C ARG A 203 -21.43 3.21 -22.74
N LYS A 204 -21.11 2.56 -21.61
CA LYS A 204 -20.59 3.18 -20.38
C LYS A 204 -19.36 2.42 -19.91
N PHE A 205 -18.37 3.12 -19.35
CA PHE A 205 -17.18 2.52 -18.76
C PHE A 205 -16.72 3.32 -17.55
N ILE A 206 -16.16 2.66 -16.55
CA ILE A 206 -15.52 3.31 -15.41
C ILE A 206 -14.01 3.05 -15.38
N TRP A 207 -13.25 4.05 -14.93
CA TRP A 207 -11.79 3.97 -14.78
C TRP A 207 -11.33 4.47 -13.40
N ALA A 208 -10.37 3.81 -12.77
CA ALA A 208 -9.93 4.14 -11.40
C ALA A 208 -8.48 4.66 -11.31
N GLU A 209 -7.50 3.95 -11.90
CA GLU A 209 -6.08 4.16 -11.65
C GLU A 209 -5.48 5.28 -12.53
N ILE A 210 -5.22 6.45 -11.94
CA ILE A 210 -4.75 7.62 -12.69
C ILE A 210 -3.29 7.48 -13.13
N SER A 211 -2.48 6.66 -12.47
CA SER A 211 -1.08 6.39 -12.89
C SER A 211 -0.99 5.90 -14.34
N PHE A 212 -1.83 4.93 -14.73
CA PHE A 212 -1.91 4.47 -16.11
C PHE A 212 -2.57 5.49 -17.04
N PHE A 213 -3.63 6.15 -16.57
CA PHE A 213 -4.36 7.12 -17.38
C PHE A 213 -3.48 8.32 -17.76
N SER A 214 -2.59 8.75 -16.86
CA SER A 214 -1.66 9.85 -17.12
C SER A 214 -0.61 9.48 -18.14
N MET A 215 -0.01 8.28 -18.03
CA MET A 215 0.96 7.78 -19.01
C MET A 215 0.33 7.73 -20.41
N TRP A 216 -0.89 7.20 -20.50
CA TRP A 216 -1.63 7.13 -21.75
C TRP A 216 -1.98 8.51 -22.32
N TRP A 217 -2.45 9.43 -21.47
CA TRP A 217 -2.84 10.77 -21.89
C TRP A 217 -1.69 11.57 -22.50
N GLU A 218 -0.46 11.37 -22.03
CA GLU A 218 0.73 12.04 -22.58
C GLU A 218 0.98 11.65 -24.05
N GLU A 219 0.64 10.43 -24.43
CA GLU A 219 0.83 9.91 -25.80
C GLU A 219 -0.29 10.32 -26.78
N LEU A 220 -1.43 10.80 -26.28
CA LEU A 220 -2.59 11.10 -27.13
C LEU A 220 -2.42 12.37 -27.96
N GLU A 221 -2.89 12.30 -29.21
CA GLU A 221 -3.09 13.44 -30.08
C GLU A 221 -4.23 14.34 -29.57
N LYS A 222 -4.25 15.60 -30.02
CA LYS A 222 -5.22 16.61 -29.56
C LYS A 222 -6.66 16.17 -29.82
N GLU A 223 -6.92 15.57 -30.98
CA GLU A 223 -8.23 15.07 -31.41
C GLU A 223 -8.73 13.95 -30.48
N GLN A 224 -7.85 13.03 -30.10
CA GLN A 224 -8.16 11.94 -29.18
C GLN A 224 -8.46 12.48 -27.77
N LYS A 225 -7.67 13.45 -27.29
CA LYS A 225 -7.91 14.14 -26.02
C LYS A 225 -9.30 14.78 -25.96
N GLU A 226 -9.76 15.39 -27.07
CA GLU A 226 -11.11 15.97 -27.14
C GLU A 226 -12.22 14.91 -27.18
N VAL A 227 -11.98 13.72 -27.75
CA VAL A 227 -12.92 12.59 -27.64
C VAL A 227 -13.07 12.18 -26.18
N VAL A 228 -11.97 11.99 -25.44
CA VAL A 228 -12.01 11.62 -24.02
C VAL A 228 -12.79 12.64 -23.20
N LYS A 229 -12.52 13.94 -23.38
CA LYS A 229 -13.27 15.01 -22.70
C LYS A 229 -14.77 14.94 -22.99
N ARG A 230 -15.17 14.67 -24.23
CA ARG A 230 -16.59 14.49 -24.60
C ARG A 230 -17.20 13.26 -23.93
N LEU A 231 -16.47 12.14 -23.88
CA LEU A 231 -16.94 10.92 -23.21
C LEU A 231 -17.16 11.12 -21.71
N LEU A 232 -16.31 11.91 -21.06
CA LEU A 232 -16.50 12.32 -19.65
C LEU A 232 -17.73 13.23 -19.49
N GLN A 233 -17.87 14.23 -20.36
CA GLN A 233 -19.01 15.16 -20.33
C GLN A 233 -20.36 14.46 -20.59
N SER A 234 -20.38 13.44 -21.46
CA SER A 234 -21.59 12.65 -21.76
C SER A 234 -21.87 11.54 -20.73
N ASN A 235 -21.04 11.44 -19.67
CA ASN A 235 -21.05 10.35 -18.70
C ASN A 235 -20.95 8.97 -19.36
N GLN A 236 -20.32 8.84 -20.54
CA GLN A 236 -19.99 7.54 -21.12
C GLN A 236 -18.72 6.96 -20.50
N LEU A 237 -17.80 7.82 -20.09
CA LEU A 237 -16.68 7.47 -19.23
C LEU A 237 -16.90 8.16 -17.87
N GLU A 238 -16.76 7.42 -16.77
CA GLU A 238 -16.70 7.99 -15.42
C GLU A 238 -15.37 7.60 -14.79
N ILE A 239 -14.63 8.59 -14.29
CA ILE A 239 -13.47 8.33 -13.44
C ILE A 239 -13.96 8.20 -11.99
N VAL A 240 -13.71 7.04 -11.39
CA VAL A 240 -14.10 6.66 -10.03
C VAL A 240 -12.89 6.67 -9.12
N THR A 241 -13.03 7.15 -7.88
CA THR A 241 -11.93 7.48 -6.94
C THR A 241 -10.98 8.57 -7.46
N GLY A 242 -10.33 8.34 -8.61
CA GLY A 242 -9.37 9.24 -9.25
C GLY A 242 -8.05 9.40 -8.50
N GLY A 243 -7.69 8.45 -7.63
CA GLY A 243 -6.37 8.41 -7.00
C GLY A 243 -5.31 7.94 -7.99
N TRP A 244 -4.04 8.21 -7.69
CA TRP A 244 -2.93 7.66 -8.47
C TRP A 244 -3.02 6.14 -8.59
N VAL A 245 -3.46 5.49 -7.50
CA VAL A 245 -3.70 4.04 -7.41
C VAL A 245 -4.96 3.74 -6.62
N MET A 246 -5.44 2.50 -6.70
CA MET A 246 -6.30 1.93 -5.67
C MET A 246 -5.42 1.48 -4.50
N ASN A 247 -5.36 2.29 -3.44
CA ASN A 247 -4.42 2.08 -2.34
C ASN A 247 -4.78 0.90 -1.44
N ASP A 248 -3.79 0.28 -0.79
CA ASP A 248 -4.01 -0.56 0.39
C ASP A 248 -4.65 0.27 1.52
N GLU A 249 -5.53 -0.36 2.31
CA GLU A 249 -6.22 0.28 3.43
C GLU A 249 -5.72 -0.19 4.81
N ALA A 250 -4.80 -1.17 4.87
CA ALA A 250 -4.23 -1.66 6.13
C ALA A 250 -2.87 -1.02 6.48
N ASN A 251 -1.89 -1.11 5.57
CA ASN A 251 -0.50 -0.69 5.83
C ASN A 251 -0.24 0.75 5.42
N SER A 252 -1.10 1.35 4.60
CA SER A 252 -0.95 2.73 4.15
C SER A 252 -1.13 3.70 5.30
N HIS A 253 -0.17 4.61 5.48
CA HIS A 253 -0.35 5.71 6.42
C HIS A 253 -1.39 6.69 5.87
N PHE A 254 -2.21 7.30 6.73
CA PHE A 254 -3.28 8.21 6.27
C PHE A 254 -2.76 9.38 5.41
N ILE A 255 -1.55 9.88 5.71
CA ILE A 255 -0.88 10.91 4.90
C ILE A 255 -0.52 10.36 3.50
N SER A 256 -0.07 9.10 3.40
CA SER A 256 0.21 8.47 2.11
C SER A 256 -1.05 8.30 1.25
N ILE A 257 -2.19 7.97 1.88
CA ILE A 257 -3.50 7.92 1.22
C ILE A 257 -3.86 9.31 0.67
N ILE A 258 -3.66 10.38 1.47
CA ILE A 258 -3.89 11.76 1.02
C ILE A 258 -2.96 12.12 -0.15
N HIS A 259 -1.68 11.74 -0.09
CA HIS A 259 -0.72 12.02 -1.17
C HIS A 259 -1.18 11.38 -2.48
N GLN A 260 -1.43 10.07 -2.50
CA GLN A 260 -1.80 9.40 -3.74
C GLN A 260 -3.13 9.91 -4.31
N LEU A 261 -4.11 10.25 -3.45
CA LEU A 261 -5.35 10.90 -3.88
C LEU A 261 -5.09 12.28 -4.47
N SER A 262 -4.24 13.07 -3.82
CA SER A 262 -3.90 14.43 -4.27
C SER A 262 -3.19 14.42 -5.62
N GLU A 263 -2.24 13.50 -5.83
CA GLU A 263 -1.55 13.35 -7.12
C GLU A 263 -2.55 13.08 -8.26
N GLY A 264 -3.45 12.10 -8.07
CA GLY A 264 -4.47 11.78 -9.06
C GLY A 264 -5.46 12.94 -9.29
N HIS A 265 -5.97 13.56 -8.22
CA HIS A 265 -6.96 14.65 -8.31
C HIS A 265 -6.38 15.92 -8.93
N GLN A 266 -5.13 16.28 -8.61
CA GLN A 266 -4.46 17.42 -9.22
C GLN A 266 -4.25 17.17 -10.71
N TRP A 267 -3.80 15.98 -11.09
CA TRP A 267 -3.63 15.62 -12.49
C TRP A 267 -4.95 15.71 -13.26
N LEU A 268 -6.04 15.15 -12.70
CA LEU A 268 -7.39 15.22 -13.28
C LEU A 268 -7.88 16.67 -13.43
N LYS A 269 -7.65 17.51 -12.43
CA LYS A 269 -8.07 18.90 -12.46
C LYS A 269 -7.33 19.69 -13.53
N GLN A 270 -6.02 19.51 -13.64
CA GLN A 270 -5.17 20.22 -14.59
C GLN A 270 -5.43 19.80 -16.04
N ASN A 271 -5.59 18.49 -16.30
CA ASN A 271 -5.68 17.97 -17.67
C ASN A 271 -7.12 17.87 -18.21
N LEU A 272 -8.08 17.57 -17.33
CA LEU A 272 -9.46 17.25 -17.71
C LEU A 272 -10.50 18.20 -17.09
N ASN A 273 -10.09 19.04 -16.13
CA ASN A 273 -11.00 19.80 -15.28
C ASN A 273 -12.11 18.92 -14.65
N TYR A 274 -11.74 17.70 -14.25
CA TYR A 274 -12.65 16.68 -13.74
C TYR A 274 -12.47 16.46 -12.23
N THR A 275 -13.56 16.17 -11.52
CA THR A 275 -13.54 15.85 -10.08
C THR A 275 -14.42 14.63 -9.81
N PRO A 276 -13.84 13.49 -9.36
CA PRO A 276 -14.60 12.29 -9.03
C PRO A 276 -15.58 12.52 -7.87
N ILE A 277 -16.73 11.85 -7.92
CA ILE A 277 -17.76 11.95 -6.86
C ILE A 277 -18.05 10.61 -6.15
N SER A 278 -17.58 9.51 -6.71
CA SER A 278 -17.82 8.15 -6.21
C SER A 278 -16.51 7.40 -6.08
N HIS A 279 -16.33 6.68 -4.97
CA HIS A 279 -15.17 5.85 -4.70
C HIS A 279 -15.46 4.39 -5.07
N TRP A 280 -14.44 3.74 -5.62
CA TRP A 280 -14.44 2.36 -6.07
C TRP A 280 -13.22 1.65 -5.46
N SER A 281 -13.45 0.74 -4.51
CA SER A 281 -12.43 -0.05 -3.82
C SER A 281 -12.81 -1.53 -3.87
N ILE A 282 -12.39 -2.19 -4.95
CA ILE A 282 -12.75 -3.59 -5.20
C ILE A 282 -11.70 -4.61 -4.75
N ASP A 283 -10.44 -4.19 -4.63
CA ASP A 283 -9.33 -5.12 -4.40
C ASP A 283 -8.45 -4.94 -3.16
N PRO A 284 -8.50 -3.84 -2.37
CA PRO A 284 -7.82 -3.82 -1.07
C PRO A 284 -8.28 -4.95 -0.14
N PHE A 285 -7.35 -5.61 0.54
CA PHE A 285 -7.60 -6.87 1.27
C PHE A 285 -8.21 -6.67 2.67
N GLY A 286 -9.40 -6.08 2.69
CA GLY A 286 -10.07 -5.55 3.88
C GLY A 286 -10.15 -4.03 3.83
N MET A 287 -11.09 -3.44 4.57
CA MET A 287 -11.46 -2.03 4.41
C MET A 287 -11.30 -1.27 5.73
N GLY A 288 -10.54 -0.18 5.69
CA GLY A 288 -10.14 0.59 6.86
C GLY A 288 -11.03 1.81 7.09
N LEU A 289 -11.33 2.13 8.37
CA LEU A 289 -12.14 3.29 8.74
C LEU A 289 -11.55 4.64 8.31
N THR A 290 -10.24 4.72 8.10
CA THR A 290 -9.55 5.92 7.64
C THR A 290 -10.02 6.36 6.26
N GLN A 291 -10.28 5.40 5.36
CA GLN A 291 -10.62 5.64 3.96
C GLN A 291 -11.89 6.49 3.80
N PRO A 292 -13.08 6.12 4.35
CA PRO A 292 -14.29 6.93 4.21
C PRO A 292 -14.15 8.34 4.82
N ALA A 293 -13.40 8.52 5.90
CA ALA A 293 -13.15 9.85 6.48
C ALA A 293 -12.38 10.76 5.53
N ILE A 294 -11.29 10.27 4.94
CA ILE A 294 -10.49 11.06 3.98
C ILE A 294 -11.35 11.38 2.74
N LEU A 295 -12.02 10.38 2.17
CA LEU A 295 -12.82 10.53 0.96
C LEU A 295 -13.96 11.54 1.14
N LYS A 296 -14.60 11.56 2.32
CA LYS A 296 -15.63 12.55 2.65
C LYS A 296 -15.07 13.97 2.63
N ASN A 297 -13.89 14.17 3.22
CA ASN A 297 -13.25 15.49 3.33
C ASN A 297 -12.75 16.01 1.97
N VAL A 298 -12.39 15.13 1.03
CA VAL A 298 -12.03 15.54 -0.35
C VAL A 298 -13.26 15.69 -1.26
N GLY A 299 -14.48 15.56 -0.72
CA GLY A 299 -15.73 15.89 -1.42
C GLY A 299 -16.42 14.72 -2.14
N LEU A 300 -15.94 13.48 -1.99
CA LEU A 300 -16.67 12.31 -2.50
C LEU A 300 -17.96 12.10 -1.70
N GLN A 301 -18.98 11.57 -2.39
CA GLN A 301 -20.33 11.43 -1.85
C GLN A 301 -20.75 9.97 -1.69
N ASN A 302 -20.12 9.07 -2.44
CA ASN A 302 -20.44 7.65 -2.47
C ASN A 302 -19.18 6.81 -2.41
N MET A 303 -19.35 5.59 -1.93
CA MET A 303 -18.31 4.58 -1.86
C MET A 303 -18.89 3.21 -2.22
N LEU A 304 -18.10 2.39 -2.91
CA LEU A 304 -18.35 0.98 -3.10
C LEU A 304 -17.14 0.16 -2.67
N ILE A 305 -17.38 -0.87 -1.87
CA ILE A 305 -16.37 -1.78 -1.32
C ILE A 305 -16.69 -3.24 -1.65
N GLN A 306 -15.66 -4.08 -1.75
CA GLN A 306 -15.80 -5.52 -2.07
C GLN A 306 -15.22 -6.45 -1.00
N ARG A 307 -13.90 -6.47 -0.76
CA ARG A 307 -13.26 -7.52 0.05
C ARG A 307 -13.50 -7.33 1.55
N VAL A 308 -14.62 -7.88 1.99
CA VAL A 308 -15.06 -7.96 3.40
C VAL A 308 -15.31 -9.41 3.74
N HIS A 309 -15.01 -9.81 4.98
CA HIS A 309 -15.14 -11.19 5.45
C HIS A 309 -16.50 -11.79 5.04
N TYR A 310 -16.49 -13.02 4.49
CA TYR A 310 -17.70 -13.65 3.93
C TYR A 310 -18.86 -13.77 4.93
N SER A 311 -18.59 -14.11 6.19
CA SER A 311 -19.60 -14.14 7.27
C SER A 311 -20.24 -12.78 7.54
N VAL A 312 -19.49 -11.68 7.42
CA VAL A 312 -20.04 -10.31 7.54
C VAL A 312 -20.94 -10.01 6.35
N LYS A 313 -20.51 -10.31 5.11
CA LYS A 313 -21.36 -10.17 3.91
C LYS A 313 -22.66 -10.94 4.08
N LYS A 314 -22.58 -12.19 4.54
CA LYS A 314 -23.74 -13.07 4.77
C LYS A 314 -24.72 -12.45 5.77
N GLU A 315 -24.24 -11.95 6.90
CA GLU A 315 -25.10 -11.38 7.94
C GLU A 315 -25.75 -10.07 7.49
N LEU A 316 -24.96 -9.14 6.94
CA LEU A 316 -25.49 -7.88 6.42
C LEU A 316 -26.44 -8.09 5.23
N ALA A 317 -26.22 -9.12 4.42
CA ALA A 317 -27.13 -9.48 3.33
C ALA A 317 -28.48 -9.98 3.86
N LYS A 318 -28.51 -10.79 4.94
CA LYS A 318 -29.75 -11.30 5.54
C LYS A 318 -30.62 -10.18 6.07
N THR A 319 -29.99 -9.17 6.67
CA THR A 319 -30.68 -8.01 7.27
C THR A 319 -30.87 -6.86 6.30
N LYS A 320 -30.44 -6.99 5.03
CA LYS A 320 -30.46 -5.94 3.99
C LYS A 320 -29.76 -4.66 4.43
N GLN A 321 -28.57 -4.82 5.01
CA GLN A 321 -27.71 -3.77 5.56
C GLN A 321 -26.38 -3.64 4.81
N LEU A 322 -26.30 -4.15 3.57
CA LEU A 322 -25.13 -3.98 2.69
C LEU A 322 -24.97 -2.54 2.15
N GLU A 323 -26.02 -1.73 2.25
CA GLU A 323 -25.98 -0.29 1.96
C GLU A 323 -26.12 0.46 3.29
N PHE A 324 -25.12 1.27 3.65
CA PHE A 324 -25.06 1.92 4.96
C PHE A 324 -24.35 3.27 4.91
N ARG A 325 -24.57 4.09 5.94
CA ARG A 325 -23.80 5.29 6.21
C ARG A 325 -22.65 4.94 7.12
N TRP A 326 -21.45 4.90 6.55
CA TRP A 326 -20.24 4.52 7.27
C TRP A 326 -19.70 5.72 8.06
N ARG A 327 -19.73 5.59 9.38
CA ARG A 327 -19.43 6.64 10.35
C ARG A 327 -18.17 6.33 11.14
N GLN A 328 -17.41 7.36 11.47
CA GLN A 328 -16.25 7.26 12.35
C GLN A 328 -16.63 6.89 13.78
N LEU A 329 -15.75 6.18 14.48
CA LEU A 329 -15.99 5.66 15.83
C LEU A 329 -16.23 6.74 16.89
N TRP A 330 -15.84 7.99 16.60
CA TRP A 330 -15.95 9.13 17.50
C TRP A 330 -17.02 10.15 17.08
N ASP A 331 -17.64 10.00 15.90
CA ASP A 331 -18.58 10.99 15.37
C ASP A 331 -19.98 10.75 15.92
N ASN A 332 -20.53 11.73 16.62
CA ASN A 332 -21.90 11.72 17.14
C ASN A 332 -22.91 12.41 16.21
N SER A 333 -22.45 13.33 15.38
CA SER A 333 -23.27 14.25 14.58
C SER A 333 -23.66 13.66 13.23
N GLY A 334 -22.88 12.68 12.75
CA GLY A 334 -23.01 12.14 11.40
C GLY A 334 -22.30 12.98 10.33
N SER A 335 -21.50 13.96 10.73
CA SER A 335 -20.69 14.77 9.79
C SER A 335 -19.72 13.91 8.97
N SER A 336 -19.31 12.77 9.50
CA SER A 336 -18.39 11.83 8.84
C SER A 336 -19.10 10.76 8.00
N ASP A 337 -20.43 10.75 7.93
CA ASP A 337 -21.20 9.73 7.20
C ASP A 337 -20.82 9.72 5.71
N MET A 338 -20.25 8.60 5.25
CA MET A 338 -20.07 8.27 3.84
C MET A 338 -21.09 7.20 3.44
N PHE A 339 -21.87 7.45 2.38
CA PHE A 339 -22.78 6.43 1.88
C PHE A 339 -21.99 5.33 1.15
N CYS A 340 -22.08 4.11 1.66
CA CYS A 340 -21.29 2.97 1.22
C CYS A 340 -22.19 1.84 0.72
N HIS A 341 -21.82 1.28 -0.43
CA HIS A 341 -22.36 0.04 -0.96
C HIS A 341 -21.33 -1.08 -0.79
N MET A 342 -21.66 -2.11 -0.02
CA MET A 342 -20.87 -3.34 0.07
C MET A 342 -21.40 -4.35 -0.94
N MET A 343 -20.54 -4.77 -1.87
CA MET A 343 -20.88 -5.84 -2.80
C MET A 343 -21.08 -7.17 -2.05
N PRO A 344 -22.02 -8.05 -2.46
CA PRO A 344 -22.52 -9.11 -1.60
C PRO A 344 -21.76 -10.45 -1.72
N PHE A 345 -21.01 -10.63 -2.80
CA PHE A 345 -20.47 -11.92 -3.20
C PHE A 345 -18.93 -11.98 -3.10
N TYR A 346 -18.37 -13.12 -3.48
CA TYR A 346 -16.97 -13.49 -3.28
C TYR A 346 -15.96 -12.58 -4.02
N GLY A 347 -16.20 -12.31 -5.31
CA GLY A 347 -15.31 -11.53 -6.16
C GLY A 347 -15.99 -10.36 -6.86
N TYR A 348 -15.19 -9.53 -7.54
CA TYR A 348 -15.66 -8.49 -8.46
C TYR A 348 -15.65 -8.93 -9.92
N ASP A 349 -15.26 -10.17 -10.21
CA ASP A 349 -15.31 -10.77 -11.53
C ASP A 349 -16.78 -11.04 -11.95
N VAL A 350 -17.03 -11.06 -13.27
CA VAL A 350 -18.37 -11.27 -13.84
C VAL A 350 -19.15 -12.45 -13.21
N PRO A 351 -18.54 -13.64 -12.98
CA PRO A 351 -19.22 -14.75 -12.31
C PRO A 351 -19.78 -14.42 -10.93
N HIS A 352 -19.19 -13.48 -10.19
CA HIS A 352 -19.63 -13.14 -8.83
C HIS A 352 -20.27 -11.76 -8.74
N THR A 353 -20.65 -11.13 -9.85
CA THR A 353 -21.28 -9.80 -9.83
C THR A 353 -22.69 -9.77 -10.38
N CYS A 354 -23.09 -10.71 -11.25
CA CYS A 354 -24.43 -10.73 -11.83
C CYS A 354 -25.52 -11.18 -10.83
N GLY A 355 -25.17 -12.08 -9.90
CA GLY A 355 -26.09 -12.72 -8.97
C GLY A 355 -25.42 -13.85 -8.18
N PRO A 356 -26.19 -14.61 -7.39
CA PRO A 356 -25.64 -15.59 -6.43
C PRO A 356 -25.07 -16.87 -7.07
N ASP A 357 -25.42 -17.20 -8.32
CA ASP A 357 -24.97 -18.44 -8.97
C ASP A 357 -23.87 -18.16 -10.00
N PRO A 358 -22.60 -18.43 -9.68
CA PRO A 358 -21.50 -18.14 -10.60
C PRO A 358 -21.48 -19.06 -11.81
N LYS A 359 -22.11 -20.25 -11.75
CA LYS A 359 -22.30 -21.12 -12.92
C LYS A 359 -23.23 -20.47 -13.95
N ILE A 360 -24.21 -19.69 -13.50
CA ILE A 360 -25.10 -18.93 -14.40
C ILE A 360 -24.39 -17.66 -14.86
N CYS A 361 -23.87 -16.85 -13.94
CA CYS A 361 -23.24 -15.57 -14.26
C CYS A 361 -22.05 -15.69 -15.20
N CYS A 362 -21.25 -16.75 -15.09
CA CYS A 362 -20.13 -16.99 -16.00
C CYS A 362 -20.59 -17.15 -17.47
N GLN A 363 -21.81 -17.61 -17.72
CA GLN A 363 -22.35 -17.71 -19.08
C GLN A 363 -22.80 -16.36 -19.66
N PHE A 364 -22.69 -15.28 -18.90
CA PHE A 364 -22.89 -13.89 -19.33
C PHE A 364 -21.58 -13.10 -19.29
N ASP A 365 -20.45 -13.79 -19.12
CA ASP A 365 -19.14 -13.25 -19.46
C ASP A 365 -18.80 -13.65 -20.90
N PHE A 366 -19.04 -12.75 -21.85
CA PHE A 366 -18.81 -13.06 -23.26
C PHE A 366 -17.32 -13.10 -23.68
N LYS A 367 -16.37 -12.73 -22.82
CA LYS A 367 -14.93 -12.99 -23.05
C LYS A 367 -14.62 -14.49 -22.92
N ARG A 368 -15.48 -15.26 -22.26
CA ARG A 368 -15.35 -16.72 -22.09
C ARG A 368 -16.04 -17.52 -23.18
N LEU A 369 -16.45 -16.88 -24.29
CA LEU A 369 -16.98 -17.56 -25.46
C LEU A 369 -15.96 -18.60 -25.98
N PRO A 370 -16.43 -19.74 -26.52
CA PRO A 370 -15.52 -20.70 -27.13
C PRO A 370 -14.58 -20.01 -28.14
N ASN A 371 -13.30 -20.35 -28.09
CA ASN A 371 -12.21 -19.77 -28.90
C ASN A 371 -11.71 -18.36 -28.49
N HIS A 372 -12.16 -17.79 -27.37
CA HIS A 372 -11.65 -16.50 -26.84
C HIS A 372 -10.60 -16.67 -25.71
N GLY A 373 -10.08 -17.88 -25.50
CA GLY A 373 -8.95 -18.16 -24.59
C GLY A 373 -9.30 -18.35 -23.11
N LEU A 374 -10.46 -17.88 -22.65
CA LEU A 374 -10.96 -18.10 -21.29
C LEU A 374 -12.13 -19.10 -21.28
N HIS A 375 -12.27 -19.83 -20.18
CA HIS A 375 -13.36 -20.79 -19.99
C HIS A 375 -14.06 -20.58 -18.64
N CYS A 376 -15.28 -21.10 -18.53
CA CYS A 376 -16.01 -21.12 -17.27
C CYS A 376 -15.62 -22.34 -16.42
N PRO A 377 -15.09 -22.14 -15.19
CA PRO A 377 -14.74 -23.25 -14.29
C PRO A 377 -15.92 -24.19 -14.00
N TRP A 378 -17.15 -23.66 -14.03
CA TRP A 378 -18.39 -24.42 -13.81
C TRP A 378 -18.87 -25.23 -15.03
N LYS A 379 -18.02 -25.40 -16.06
CA LYS A 379 -18.19 -26.30 -17.22
C LYS A 379 -19.40 -25.99 -18.11
N VAL A 380 -19.98 -24.80 -17.99
CA VAL A 380 -21.03 -24.31 -18.90
C VAL A 380 -20.52 -23.02 -19.54
N PRO A 381 -20.16 -23.03 -20.83
CA PRO A 381 -19.66 -21.84 -21.49
C PRO A 381 -20.80 -20.85 -21.78
N PRO A 382 -20.49 -19.55 -21.94
CA PRO A 382 -21.41 -18.59 -22.55
C PRO A 382 -21.73 -18.98 -24.01
N VAL A 383 -22.86 -18.49 -24.50
CA VAL A 383 -23.29 -18.64 -25.90
C VAL A 383 -23.66 -17.27 -26.46
N PRO A 384 -23.43 -17.00 -27.76
CA PRO A 384 -23.87 -15.75 -28.37
C PRO A 384 -25.38 -15.56 -28.24
N ILE A 385 -25.81 -14.33 -28.00
CA ILE A 385 -27.21 -13.93 -27.91
C ILE A 385 -27.76 -13.72 -29.31
N THR A 386 -28.83 -14.45 -29.61
CA THR A 386 -29.52 -14.51 -30.90
C THR A 386 -31.02 -14.40 -30.66
N ASP A 387 -31.79 -14.06 -31.69
CA ASP A 387 -33.25 -13.94 -31.58
C ASP A 387 -33.92 -15.26 -31.13
N LYS A 388 -33.26 -16.40 -31.39
CA LYS A 388 -33.75 -17.73 -30.98
C LYS A 388 -33.58 -18.01 -29.49
N ASN A 389 -32.55 -17.46 -28.83
CA ASN A 389 -32.25 -17.76 -27.42
C ASN A 389 -32.44 -16.57 -26.48
N VAL A 390 -32.59 -15.34 -26.99
CA VAL A 390 -32.60 -14.12 -26.19
C VAL A 390 -33.65 -14.15 -25.08
N ALA A 391 -34.84 -14.72 -25.32
CA ALA A 391 -35.89 -14.84 -24.32
C ALA A 391 -35.44 -15.66 -23.09
N GLN A 392 -35.00 -16.90 -23.33
CA GLN A 392 -34.51 -17.79 -22.28
C GLN A 392 -33.28 -17.21 -21.55
N ARG A 393 -32.36 -16.60 -22.30
CA ARG A 393 -31.12 -16.03 -21.73
C ARG A 393 -31.42 -14.78 -20.90
N ALA A 394 -32.34 -13.93 -21.35
CA ALA A 394 -32.77 -12.75 -20.62
C ALA A 394 -33.48 -13.11 -19.31
N GLU A 395 -34.38 -14.10 -19.32
CA GLU A 395 -35.05 -14.58 -18.11
C GLU A 395 -34.05 -15.18 -17.11
N MET A 396 -33.09 -15.97 -17.60
CA MET A 396 -32.04 -16.56 -16.77
C MET A 396 -31.15 -15.50 -16.09
N LEU A 397 -30.75 -14.46 -16.83
CA LEU A 397 -29.96 -13.36 -16.27
C LEU A 397 -30.80 -12.50 -15.32
N LEU A 398 -32.06 -12.23 -15.68
CA LEU A 398 -32.97 -11.43 -14.86
C LEU A 398 -33.26 -12.12 -13.52
N ASP A 399 -33.41 -13.44 -13.48
CA ASP A 399 -33.51 -14.20 -12.23
C ASP A 399 -32.31 -13.94 -11.31
N GLN A 400 -31.09 -13.88 -11.84
CA GLN A 400 -29.90 -13.56 -11.06
C GLN A 400 -29.93 -12.12 -10.53
N TYR A 401 -30.34 -11.15 -11.34
CA TYR A 401 -30.51 -9.76 -10.89
C TYR A 401 -31.60 -9.62 -9.83
N ARG A 402 -32.74 -10.32 -9.99
CA ARG A 402 -33.82 -10.36 -9.00
C ARG A 402 -33.32 -10.95 -7.69
N LYS A 403 -32.62 -12.09 -7.71
CA LYS A 403 -32.00 -12.67 -6.51
C LYS A 403 -31.03 -11.70 -5.85
N LYS A 404 -30.16 -11.04 -6.61
CA LYS A 404 -29.23 -10.04 -6.08
C LYS A 404 -29.97 -8.88 -5.41
N SER A 405 -31.06 -8.40 -6.01
CA SER A 405 -31.86 -7.29 -5.45
C SER A 405 -32.46 -7.60 -4.08
N LYS A 406 -32.72 -8.88 -3.77
CA LYS A 406 -33.26 -9.30 -2.48
C LYS A 406 -32.33 -9.01 -1.30
N LEU A 407 -31.04 -8.78 -1.57
CA LEU A 407 -30.02 -8.49 -0.57
C LEU A 407 -29.95 -6.99 -0.19
N TYR A 408 -30.69 -6.13 -0.92
CA TYR A 408 -30.67 -4.68 -0.78
C TYR A 408 -32.05 -4.13 -0.41
N LYS A 409 -32.09 -2.86 0.01
CA LYS A 409 -33.34 -2.19 0.43
C LYS A 409 -34.16 -1.61 -0.71
N THR A 410 -33.54 -1.40 -1.87
CA THR A 410 -34.15 -0.75 -3.05
C THR A 410 -34.35 -1.75 -4.19
N ASN A 411 -35.13 -1.36 -5.20
CA ASN A 411 -35.25 -2.08 -6.47
C ASN A 411 -34.21 -1.62 -7.52
N VAL A 412 -33.10 -1.02 -7.07
CA VAL A 412 -32.00 -0.57 -7.93
C VAL A 412 -30.80 -1.49 -7.70
N VAL A 413 -30.33 -2.15 -8.75
CA VAL A 413 -29.24 -3.12 -8.68
C VAL A 413 -28.09 -2.65 -9.55
N ILE A 414 -26.88 -2.71 -8.98
CA ILE A 414 -25.63 -2.58 -9.71
C ILE A 414 -25.06 -3.96 -10.03
N ALA A 415 -24.57 -4.16 -11.25
CA ALA A 415 -23.91 -5.37 -11.70
C ALA A 415 -22.60 -5.00 -12.43
N PRO A 416 -21.46 -4.98 -11.71
CA PRO A 416 -20.17 -4.75 -12.33
C PRO A 416 -19.87 -5.79 -13.44
N LEU A 417 -19.39 -5.33 -14.58
CA LEU A 417 -19.05 -6.16 -15.74
C LEU A 417 -17.58 -5.96 -16.07
N GLY A 418 -16.74 -6.69 -15.36
CA GLY A 418 -15.29 -6.58 -15.49
C GLY A 418 -14.58 -7.69 -14.73
N ASP A 419 -13.26 -7.61 -14.77
CA ASP A 419 -12.28 -8.51 -14.15
C ASP A 419 -10.90 -7.83 -14.31
N ASP A 420 -9.84 -8.52 -13.92
CA ASP A 420 -8.47 -8.04 -14.10
C ASP A 420 -8.12 -7.87 -15.58
N PHE A 421 -7.57 -6.70 -15.93
CA PHE A 421 -7.10 -6.32 -17.27
C PHE A 421 -8.07 -6.70 -18.41
N ARG A 422 -9.37 -6.50 -18.17
CA ARG A 422 -10.42 -6.68 -19.19
C ARG A 422 -10.44 -5.57 -20.20
N TYR A 423 -11.11 -5.84 -21.30
CA TYR A 423 -11.35 -4.93 -22.42
C TYR A 423 -10.07 -4.64 -23.23
N ASP A 424 -9.11 -5.56 -23.21
CA ASP A 424 -7.79 -5.41 -23.85
C ASP A 424 -7.81 -5.65 -25.37
N HIS A 425 -8.81 -6.38 -25.88
CA HIS A 425 -8.99 -6.61 -27.31
C HIS A 425 -10.27 -5.95 -27.86
N PRO A 426 -10.27 -5.37 -29.08
CA PRO A 426 -11.47 -4.78 -29.67
C PRO A 426 -12.65 -5.74 -29.78
N THR A 427 -12.37 -7.02 -30.07
CA THR A 427 -13.38 -8.07 -30.19
C THR A 427 -14.07 -8.35 -28.85
N GLU A 428 -13.36 -8.18 -27.73
CA GLU A 428 -13.93 -8.32 -26.39
C GLU A 428 -14.99 -7.24 -26.13
N TRP A 429 -14.70 -5.99 -26.49
CA TRP A 429 -15.68 -4.91 -26.43
C TRP A 429 -16.92 -5.28 -27.24
N ASP A 430 -16.74 -5.70 -28.49
CA ASP A 430 -17.86 -6.00 -29.38
C ASP A 430 -18.74 -7.13 -28.84
N VAL A 431 -18.14 -8.25 -28.38
CA VAL A 431 -18.93 -9.37 -27.86
C VAL A 431 -19.59 -9.04 -26.52
N GLN A 432 -18.97 -8.27 -25.62
CA GLN A 432 -19.62 -7.88 -24.38
C GLN A 432 -20.79 -6.93 -24.68
N TYR A 433 -20.54 -5.81 -25.35
CA TYR A 433 -21.57 -4.79 -25.56
C TYR A 433 -22.71 -5.28 -26.45
N THR A 434 -22.43 -5.98 -27.54
CA THR A 434 -23.47 -6.43 -28.47
C THR A 434 -24.41 -7.45 -27.83
N ASN A 435 -23.87 -8.42 -27.07
CA ASN A 435 -24.70 -9.43 -26.44
C ASN A 435 -25.53 -8.86 -25.29
N TYR A 436 -24.93 -8.02 -24.43
CA TYR A 436 -25.69 -7.32 -23.37
C TYR A 436 -26.75 -6.38 -23.95
N GLN A 437 -26.46 -5.67 -25.04
CA GLN A 437 -27.45 -4.78 -25.66
C GLN A 437 -28.68 -5.56 -26.16
N LYS A 438 -28.50 -6.72 -26.80
CA LYS A 438 -29.63 -7.59 -27.21
C LYS A 438 -30.46 -8.05 -26.00
N LEU A 439 -29.79 -8.40 -24.90
CA LEU A 439 -30.46 -8.78 -23.66
C LEU A 439 -31.26 -7.59 -23.08
N PHE A 440 -30.69 -6.40 -23.06
CA PHE A 440 -31.35 -5.18 -22.58
C PHE A 440 -32.55 -4.81 -23.46
N ASP A 441 -32.40 -4.84 -24.77
CA ASP A 441 -33.46 -4.50 -25.72
C ASP A 441 -34.65 -5.45 -25.54
N TYR A 442 -34.41 -6.76 -25.39
CA TYR A 442 -35.45 -7.74 -25.10
C TYR A 442 -36.10 -7.50 -23.73
N MET A 443 -35.29 -7.33 -22.67
CA MET A 443 -35.77 -7.11 -21.30
C MET A 443 -36.64 -5.85 -21.20
N ASN A 444 -36.23 -4.77 -21.86
CA ASN A 444 -36.90 -3.48 -21.80
C ASN A 444 -38.17 -3.43 -22.66
N ALA A 445 -38.19 -4.14 -23.79
CA ALA A 445 -39.36 -4.25 -24.66
C ALA A 445 -40.47 -5.14 -24.06
N ASN A 446 -40.09 -6.18 -23.31
CA ASN A 446 -41.05 -7.09 -22.68
C ASN A 446 -41.57 -6.52 -21.35
N LEU A 447 -42.71 -5.81 -21.42
CA LEU A 447 -43.35 -5.18 -20.26
C LEU A 447 -43.76 -6.14 -19.14
N GLN A 448 -43.84 -7.45 -19.39
CA GLN A 448 -44.18 -8.45 -18.36
C GLN A 448 -43.00 -8.76 -17.44
N LEU A 449 -41.77 -8.52 -17.88
CA LEU A 449 -40.57 -8.76 -17.07
C LEU A 449 -40.37 -7.72 -15.97
N ASN A 450 -41.09 -6.59 -16.04
CA ASN A 450 -41.06 -5.49 -15.07
C ASN A 450 -39.63 -5.04 -14.70
N VAL A 451 -38.76 -4.94 -15.71
CA VAL A 451 -37.36 -4.54 -15.56
C VAL A 451 -37.03 -3.36 -16.49
N GLN A 452 -36.03 -2.59 -16.09
CA GLN A 452 -35.29 -1.66 -16.95
C GLN A 452 -33.80 -1.93 -16.76
N ALA A 453 -33.14 -2.49 -17.78
CA ALA A 453 -31.71 -2.81 -17.76
C ALA A 453 -30.95 -1.95 -18.78
N GLN A 454 -29.80 -1.44 -18.37
CA GLN A 454 -28.93 -0.61 -19.22
C GLN A 454 -27.48 -0.67 -18.74
N PHE A 455 -26.55 -0.27 -19.62
CA PHE A 455 -25.22 0.11 -19.17
C PHE A 455 -25.32 1.37 -18.31
N GLY A 456 -24.50 1.44 -17.27
CA GLY A 456 -24.46 2.56 -16.35
C GLY A 456 -23.05 2.83 -15.86
N THR A 457 -22.90 3.97 -15.20
CA THR A 457 -21.74 4.29 -14.38
C THR A 457 -22.11 4.20 -12.89
N LEU A 458 -21.13 4.40 -12.00
CA LEU A 458 -21.38 4.39 -10.57
C LEU A 458 -22.28 5.58 -10.15
N THR A 459 -22.12 6.72 -10.82
CA THR A 459 -22.99 7.89 -10.69
C THR A 459 -24.44 7.59 -11.08
N ASP A 460 -24.67 6.88 -12.19
CA ASP A 460 -26.03 6.50 -12.62
C ASP A 460 -26.75 5.66 -11.56
N TYR A 461 -26.05 4.66 -11.01
CA TYR A 461 -26.57 3.80 -9.95
C TYR A 461 -26.91 4.59 -8.69
N PHE A 462 -25.97 5.36 -8.15
CA PHE A 462 -26.17 6.10 -6.89
C PHE A 462 -27.18 7.25 -7.02
N LYS A 463 -27.33 7.83 -8.21
CA LYS A 463 -28.37 8.81 -8.51
C LYS A 463 -29.74 8.16 -8.50
N GLU A 464 -29.87 6.97 -9.07
CA GLU A 464 -31.15 6.26 -9.13
C GLU A 464 -31.56 5.70 -7.76
N LEU A 465 -30.60 5.21 -6.97
CA LEU A 465 -30.82 4.78 -5.60
C LEU A 465 -31.40 5.90 -4.73
N ARG A 466 -30.82 7.11 -4.80
CA ARG A 466 -31.31 8.29 -4.07
C ARG A 466 -32.73 8.71 -4.46
N LYS A 467 -33.14 8.49 -5.71
CA LYS A 467 -34.53 8.73 -6.13
C LYS A 467 -35.50 7.70 -5.56
N ASN A 468 -35.01 6.49 -5.29
CA ASN A 468 -35.83 5.40 -4.80
C ASN A 468 -36.05 5.47 -3.29
N LYS A 469 -35.03 5.87 -2.53
CA LYS A 469 -35.06 5.87 -1.07
C LYS A 469 -34.15 6.96 -0.49
N ASP A 470 -34.58 7.58 0.60
CA ASP A 470 -33.78 8.59 1.29
C ASP A 470 -32.57 7.93 1.97
N ILE A 471 -31.38 8.54 1.83
CA ILE A 471 -30.13 8.01 2.42
C ILE A 471 -30.21 7.93 3.96
N SER A 472 -31.00 8.80 4.59
CA SER A 472 -31.22 8.78 6.04
C SER A 472 -31.90 7.49 6.55
N GLU A 473 -32.60 6.76 5.68
CA GLU A 473 -33.25 5.48 6.00
C GLU A 473 -32.31 4.26 5.94
N PHE A 474 -31.07 4.46 5.51
CA PHE A 474 -30.02 3.43 5.54
C PHE A 474 -29.34 3.42 6.92
N PRO A 475 -28.97 2.21 7.41
CA PRO A 475 -28.39 2.06 8.74
C PRO A 475 -27.06 2.81 8.83
N ILE A 476 -26.75 3.27 10.03
CA ILE A 476 -25.44 3.79 10.38
C ILE A 476 -24.56 2.62 10.79
N LEU A 477 -23.42 2.45 10.12
CA LEU A 477 -22.41 1.45 10.45
C LEU A 477 -21.15 2.15 10.96
N SER A 478 -20.54 1.64 12.02
CA SER A 478 -19.24 2.09 12.53
C SER A 478 -18.34 0.90 12.87
N GLY A 479 -17.03 1.08 12.71
CA GLY A 479 -16.05 -0.02 12.76
C GLY A 479 -15.43 -0.31 11.40
N ASP A 480 -14.34 -1.07 11.39
CA ASP A 480 -13.60 -1.48 10.20
C ASP A 480 -13.99 -2.89 9.74
N PHE A 481 -13.38 -3.34 8.65
CA PHE A 481 -13.62 -4.66 8.05
C PHE A 481 -12.35 -5.52 8.00
N PHE A 482 -11.50 -5.42 9.03
CA PHE A 482 -10.33 -6.27 9.21
C PHE A 482 -10.55 -7.32 10.30
N THR A 483 -9.91 -8.50 10.24
CA THR A 483 -9.09 -9.02 9.13
C THR A 483 -9.97 -9.74 8.09
N TYR A 484 -9.72 -9.48 6.81
CA TYR A 484 -10.42 -10.12 5.69
C TYR A 484 -10.12 -11.63 5.61
N ALA A 485 -11.16 -12.42 5.36
CA ALA A 485 -11.04 -13.79 4.89
C ALA A 485 -11.97 -14.00 3.69
N ASP A 486 -11.42 -14.52 2.61
CA ASP A 486 -12.14 -14.80 1.38
C ASP A 486 -12.93 -16.11 1.47
N ARG A 487 -12.43 -17.09 2.23
CA ARG A 487 -13.07 -18.39 2.50
C ARG A 487 -12.45 -19.06 3.72
N ASP A 488 -13.18 -20.01 4.31
CA ASP A 488 -12.68 -20.92 5.34
C ASP A 488 -11.93 -20.18 6.46
N ASP A 489 -10.72 -20.63 6.79
CA ASP A 489 -9.78 -20.05 7.75
C ASP A 489 -8.65 -19.24 7.08
N HIS A 490 -8.80 -18.89 5.79
CA HIS A 490 -7.80 -18.13 5.03
C HIS A 490 -7.87 -16.65 5.39
N TYR A 491 -7.36 -16.28 6.55
CA TYR A 491 -7.23 -14.87 6.95
C TYR A 491 -6.04 -14.21 6.27
N TRP A 492 -6.29 -13.05 5.66
CA TRP A 492 -5.29 -12.29 4.92
C TRP A 492 -4.55 -11.35 5.87
N SER A 493 -3.99 -11.86 6.97
CA SER A 493 -3.17 -11.07 7.91
C SER A 493 -1.67 -11.11 7.59
N GLY A 494 -1.22 -12.06 6.76
CA GLY A 494 0.20 -12.20 6.41
C GLY A 494 0.78 -10.94 5.73
N TYR A 495 -0.01 -10.30 4.86
CA TYR A 495 0.42 -9.11 4.13
C TYR A 495 0.63 -7.87 5.03
N TYR A 496 0.16 -7.90 6.27
CA TYR A 496 0.49 -6.88 7.28
C TYR A 496 2.00 -6.84 7.56
N THR A 497 2.72 -7.93 7.31
CA THR A 497 4.17 -8.04 7.56
C THR A 497 5.00 -8.26 6.30
N SER A 498 4.46 -8.97 5.29
CA SER A 498 5.18 -9.35 4.07
C SER A 498 6.08 -8.24 3.51
N ARG A 499 7.35 -8.55 3.25
CA ARG A 499 8.36 -7.63 2.70
C ARG A 499 8.56 -6.38 3.60
N PRO A 500 8.88 -6.57 4.90
CA PRO A 500 8.87 -5.49 5.89
C PRO A 500 9.92 -4.41 5.65
N PHE A 501 11.01 -4.74 4.94
CA PHE A 501 12.03 -3.77 4.53
C PHE A 501 11.41 -2.61 3.75
N TYR A 502 10.59 -2.91 2.74
CA TYR A 502 9.97 -1.89 1.90
C TYR A 502 8.82 -1.16 2.62
N LYS A 503 8.11 -1.82 3.55
CA LYS A 503 7.16 -1.15 4.46
C LYS A 503 7.85 -0.11 5.33
N ARG A 504 9.06 -0.39 5.81
CA ARG A 504 9.87 0.61 6.55
C ARG A 504 10.38 1.71 5.62
N MET A 505 10.84 1.35 4.42
CA MET A 505 11.31 2.29 3.40
C MET A 505 10.21 3.30 3.01
N ASP A 506 8.95 2.87 2.91
CA ASP A 506 7.79 3.76 2.72
C ASP A 506 7.71 4.85 3.79
N ARG A 507 7.82 4.50 5.08
CA ARG A 507 7.77 5.48 6.18
C ARG A 507 8.94 6.44 6.18
N ILE A 508 10.12 5.96 5.78
CA ILE A 508 11.31 6.79 5.62
C ILE A 508 11.09 7.78 4.47
N LEU A 509 10.65 7.32 3.31
CA LEU A 509 10.37 8.18 2.16
C LEU A 509 9.26 9.20 2.46
N LEU A 510 8.19 8.81 3.17
CA LEU A 510 7.15 9.75 3.61
C LEU A 510 7.75 10.91 4.43
N SER A 511 8.70 10.63 5.32
CA SER A 511 9.38 11.67 6.10
C SER A 511 10.24 12.59 5.24
N TYR A 512 10.94 12.03 4.24
CA TYR A 512 11.75 12.78 3.30
C TYR A 512 10.92 13.64 2.35
N ILE A 513 9.80 13.14 1.82
CA ILE A 513 8.89 13.91 0.98
C ILE A 513 8.36 15.11 1.75
N ARG A 514 7.83 14.89 2.97
CA ARG A 514 7.37 15.99 3.82
C ARG A 514 8.46 17.04 4.05
N ALA A 515 9.68 16.61 4.34
CA ALA A 515 10.79 17.53 4.57
C ALA A 515 11.20 18.29 3.31
N ALA A 516 11.29 17.61 2.17
CA ALA A 516 11.66 18.18 0.89
C ALA A 516 10.63 19.20 0.41
N GLU A 517 9.34 18.88 0.47
CA GLU A 517 8.27 19.82 0.09
C GLU A 517 8.22 21.04 1.01
N THR A 518 8.37 20.84 2.32
CA THR A 518 8.34 21.95 3.28
C THR A 518 9.53 22.88 3.07
N LEU A 519 10.75 22.33 2.93
CA LEU A 519 11.95 23.13 2.70
C LEU A 519 11.93 23.81 1.33
N HIS A 520 11.42 23.15 0.30
CA HIS A 520 11.22 23.76 -1.03
C HIS A 520 10.27 24.95 -0.96
N ALA A 521 9.11 24.77 -0.34
CA ALA A 521 8.14 25.84 -0.14
C ALA A 521 8.71 27.00 0.69
N LEU A 522 9.39 26.72 1.81
CA LEU A 522 10.04 27.74 2.63
C LEU A 522 11.13 28.48 1.86
N THR A 523 11.91 27.77 1.04
CA THR A 523 12.96 28.38 0.22
C THR A 523 12.37 29.34 -0.78
N HIS A 524 11.37 28.91 -1.55
CA HIS A 524 10.68 29.75 -2.52
C HIS A 524 10.15 31.05 -1.90
N HIS A 525 9.54 30.97 -0.71
CA HIS A 525 8.97 32.12 0.00
C HIS A 525 9.97 32.91 0.86
N SER A 526 11.23 32.47 0.95
CA SER A 526 12.21 33.09 1.85
C SER A 526 12.72 34.46 1.38
N GLY A 527 12.62 34.74 0.08
CA GLY A 527 13.23 35.92 -0.55
C GLY A 527 14.76 35.96 -0.46
N LYS A 528 15.40 34.84 -0.08
CA LYS A 528 16.86 34.71 -0.04
C LYS A 528 17.44 34.72 -1.45
N PRO A 529 18.67 35.20 -1.67
CA PRO A 529 19.33 35.05 -2.96
C PRO A 529 19.31 33.59 -3.40
N GLY A 530 18.94 33.35 -4.66
CA GLY A 530 18.79 32.00 -5.22
C GLY A 530 17.52 31.26 -4.80
N SER A 531 16.54 31.91 -4.17
CA SER A 531 15.23 31.29 -3.96
C SER A 531 14.41 31.15 -5.24
N GLU A 532 14.62 32.03 -6.23
CA GLU A 532 13.79 32.08 -7.44
C GLU A 532 13.97 30.87 -8.37
N TRP A 533 15.21 30.38 -8.51
CA TRP A 533 15.50 29.30 -9.46
C TRP A 533 14.95 27.93 -9.00
N VAL A 534 14.67 27.73 -7.69
CA VAL A 534 14.18 26.43 -7.17
C VAL A 534 12.81 26.05 -7.74
N THR A 535 12.07 27.03 -8.24
CA THR A 535 10.76 26.92 -8.91
C THR A 535 10.83 27.19 -10.41
N ASP A 536 12.02 27.32 -10.99
CA ASP A 536 12.16 27.45 -12.44
C ASP A 536 11.61 26.20 -13.14
N SER A 537 10.84 26.41 -14.22
CA SER A 537 10.14 25.31 -14.88
C SER A 537 11.07 24.33 -15.60
N VAL A 538 12.30 24.74 -15.93
CA VAL A 538 13.25 23.92 -16.70
C VAL A 538 14.35 23.37 -15.81
N ASN A 539 14.95 24.21 -14.97
CA ASN A 539 16.12 23.89 -14.14
C ASN A 539 15.79 23.81 -12.65
N GLY A 540 14.55 24.07 -12.25
CA GLY A 540 14.14 24.03 -10.85
C GLY A 540 14.00 22.62 -10.31
N LEU A 541 13.63 22.54 -9.04
CA LEU A 541 13.63 21.30 -8.26
C LEU A 541 12.30 20.56 -8.26
N GLU A 542 11.26 21.14 -8.87
CA GLU A 542 9.91 20.60 -8.81
C GLU A 542 9.77 19.23 -9.49
N HIS A 543 10.50 18.98 -10.59
CA HIS A 543 10.50 17.69 -11.26
C HIS A 543 10.98 16.53 -10.35
N LEU A 544 11.94 16.80 -9.44
CA LEU A 544 12.42 15.82 -8.47
C LEU A 544 11.33 15.49 -7.44
N LEU A 545 10.59 16.51 -6.99
CA LEU A 545 9.46 16.34 -6.06
C LEU A 545 8.31 15.59 -6.72
N VAL A 546 7.93 15.96 -7.94
CA VAL A 546 6.88 15.26 -8.71
C VAL A 546 7.25 13.79 -8.89
N SER A 547 8.48 13.50 -9.31
CA SER A 547 8.97 12.12 -9.45
C SER A 547 8.90 11.35 -8.12
N ALA A 548 9.33 11.97 -7.02
CA ALA A 548 9.28 11.34 -5.69
C ALA A 548 7.84 11.07 -5.24
N ARG A 549 6.92 12.02 -5.43
CA ARG A 549 5.50 11.88 -5.06
C ARG A 549 4.80 10.82 -5.88
N GLN A 550 5.00 10.78 -7.21
CA GLN A 550 4.37 9.80 -8.08
C GLN A 550 4.84 8.38 -7.78
N ASN A 551 6.15 8.18 -7.56
CA ASN A 551 6.70 6.87 -7.17
C ASN A 551 6.22 6.43 -5.77
N PHE A 552 6.13 7.36 -4.83
CA PHE A 552 5.59 7.10 -3.50
C PHE A 552 4.10 6.77 -3.53
N ALA A 553 3.32 7.53 -4.32
CA ALA A 553 1.89 7.31 -4.54
C ALA A 553 1.65 5.95 -5.21
N LEU A 554 2.49 5.58 -6.19
CA LEU A 554 2.44 4.28 -6.86
C LEU A 554 2.61 3.14 -5.86
N PHE A 555 3.57 3.26 -4.94
CA PHE A 555 3.83 2.22 -3.94
C PHE A 555 2.67 1.99 -2.96
N GLN A 556 1.73 2.94 -2.85
CA GLN A 556 0.53 2.75 -2.01
C GLN A 556 -0.45 1.74 -2.60
N HIS A 557 -0.26 1.27 -3.83
CA HIS A 557 -1.06 0.22 -4.46
C HIS A 557 -1.17 -1.01 -3.56
N HIS A 558 -2.31 -1.69 -3.63
CA HIS A 558 -2.60 -2.88 -2.82
C HIS A 558 -1.74 -4.11 -3.16
N ASP A 559 -0.81 -4.06 -4.12
CA ASP A 559 0.31 -5.02 -4.24
C ASP A 559 1.72 -4.43 -4.03
N GLY A 560 1.81 -3.12 -3.86
CA GLY A 560 3.04 -2.40 -3.52
C GLY A 560 3.39 -2.56 -2.04
N ILE A 561 2.86 -1.66 -1.20
CA ILE A 561 3.14 -1.60 0.24
C ILE A 561 2.72 -2.87 0.98
N THR A 562 1.72 -3.59 0.49
CA THR A 562 1.27 -4.88 1.03
C THR A 562 2.33 -5.96 0.91
N GLY A 563 3.23 -5.85 -0.06
CA GLY A 563 4.19 -6.88 -0.35
C GLY A 563 3.50 -8.16 -0.84
N THR A 564 2.64 -8.05 -1.85
CA THR A 564 2.01 -9.20 -2.52
C THR A 564 2.40 -9.33 -4.00
N ALA A 565 3.11 -8.35 -4.57
CA ALA A 565 3.68 -8.44 -5.92
C ALA A 565 4.80 -9.50 -6.06
N LYS A 566 5.12 -9.89 -7.30
CA LYS A 566 6.27 -10.76 -7.66
C LYS A 566 7.60 -10.06 -7.38
N ASP A 567 8.66 -10.85 -7.15
CA ASP A 567 9.97 -10.33 -6.75
C ASP A 567 10.54 -9.26 -7.69
N HIS A 568 10.43 -9.44 -9.01
CA HIS A 568 10.94 -8.45 -9.97
C HIS A 568 10.16 -7.12 -9.93
N VAL A 569 8.86 -7.17 -9.61
CA VAL A 569 8.02 -5.98 -9.40
C VAL A 569 8.37 -5.29 -8.08
N VAL A 570 8.64 -6.07 -7.03
CA VAL A 570 9.14 -5.52 -5.76
C VAL A 570 10.50 -4.84 -5.95
N VAL A 571 11.38 -5.39 -6.79
CA VAL A 571 12.65 -4.75 -7.17
C VAL A 571 12.41 -3.44 -7.91
N ASP A 572 11.43 -3.38 -8.82
CA ASP A 572 11.05 -2.13 -9.51
C ASP A 572 10.58 -1.06 -8.51
N TYR A 573 9.63 -1.40 -7.63
CA TYR A 573 9.20 -0.51 -6.55
C TYR A 573 10.37 -0.06 -5.67
N GLY A 574 11.25 -0.99 -5.25
CA GLY A 574 12.42 -0.67 -4.44
C GLY A 574 13.33 0.36 -5.11
N LYS A 575 13.62 0.19 -6.40
CA LYS A 575 14.43 1.15 -7.18
C LYS A 575 13.77 2.51 -7.25
N ARG A 576 12.46 2.58 -7.51
CA ARG A 576 11.69 3.84 -7.51
C ARG A 576 11.72 4.55 -6.17
N LEU A 577 11.51 3.83 -5.08
CA LEU A 577 11.60 4.37 -3.73
C LEU A 577 13.01 4.92 -3.45
N LEU A 578 14.06 4.20 -3.85
CA LEU A 578 15.44 4.65 -3.67
C LEU A 578 15.72 5.93 -4.45
N THR A 579 15.36 5.98 -5.74
CA THR A 579 15.47 7.18 -6.56
C THR A 579 14.70 8.35 -5.92
N SER A 580 13.54 8.09 -5.35
CA SER A 580 12.73 9.11 -4.67
C SER A 580 13.39 9.63 -3.40
N ILE A 581 14.04 8.76 -2.60
CA ILE A 581 14.85 9.17 -1.45
C ILE A 581 15.99 10.08 -1.90
N HIS A 582 16.74 9.70 -2.94
CA HIS A 582 17.83 10.52 -3.47
C HIS A 582 17.34 11.87 -4.02
N ASN A 583 16.21 11.89 -4.73
CA ASN A 583 15.56 13.10 -5.21
C ASN A 583 15.19 14.02 -4.04
N CYS A 584 14.55 13.51 -2.99
CA CYS A 584 14.22 14.29 -1.80
C CYS A 584 15.47 14.81 -1.09
N GLN A 585 16.50 13.97 -0.93
CA GLN A 585 17.78 14.37 -0.34
C GLN A 585 18.40 15.53 -1.13
N ARG A 586 18.40 15.45 -2.47
CA ARG A 586 18.88 16.52 -3.36
C ARG A 586 18.13 17.83 -3.14
N VAL A 587 16.81 17.79 -3.10
CA VAL A 587 15.97 18.97 -2.82
C VAL A 587 16.30 19.56 -1.45
N ILE A 588 16.33 18.72 -0.41
CA ILE A 588 16.58 19.15 0.97
C ILE A 588 17.95 19.84 1.09
N GLN A 589 19.02 19.27 0.53
CA GLN A 589 20.36 19.87 0.67
C GLN A 589 20.48 21.23 -0.04
N LEU A 590 19.86 21.37 -1.21
CA LEU A 590 19.93 22.60 -2.00
C LEU A 590 19.10 23.72 -1.37
N CYS A 591 17.86 23.39 -0.97
CA CYS A 591 17.00 24.31 -0.23
C CYS A 591 17.63 24.74 1.10
N THR A 592 18.26 23.81 1.82
CA THR A 592 19.00 24.11 3.05
C THR A 592 20.17 25.05 2.78
N ASN A 593 20.91 24.87 1.67
CA ASN A 593 22.01 25.75 1.30
C ASN A 593 21.53 27.19 1.04
N VAL A 594 20.43 27.35 0.30
CA VAL A 594 19.82 28.67 0.02
C VAL A 594 19.33 29.32 1.32
N LEU A 595 18.61 28.58 2.17
CA LEU A 595 18.06 29.10 3.42
C LEU A 595 19.15 29.54 4.42
N LEU A 596 20.30 28.86 4.43
CA LEU A 596 21.44 29.15 5.31
C LEU A 596 22.52 30.04 4.67
N GLU A 597 22.23 30.67 3.52
CA GLU A 597 23.15 31.58 2.79
C GLU A 597 24.52 30.96 2.42
N GLY A 598 24.56 29.66 2.14
CA GLY A 598 25.80 28.98 1.78
C GLY A 598 26.40 29.46 0.45
N MET A 599 27.69 29.14 0.22
CA MET A 599 28.41 29.53 -1.00
C MET A 599 27.64 29.06 -2.26
N GLY A 600 27.53 29.94 -3.26
CA GLY A 600 26.91 29.61 -4.55
C GLY A 600 25.39 29.81 -4.62
N SER A 601 24.75 30.43 -3.63
CA SER A 601 23.29 30.72 -3.59
C SER A 601 22.75 31.64 -4.70
N GLN A 602 23.44 31.84 -5.83
CA GLN A 602 23.10 32.88 -6.83
C GLN A 602 22.77 32.32 -8.22
N GLY A 603 22.56 31.01 -8.40
CA GLY A 603 22.17 30.47 -9.71
C GLY A 603 21.82 28.98 -9.75
N PRO A 604 21.35 28.47 -10.90
CA PRO A 604 21.13 27.05 -11.11
C PRO A 604 22.46 26.30 -10.92
N PHE A 605 22.45 25.32 -10.02
CA PHE A 605 23.64 24.58 -9.64
C PHE A 605 24.05 23.58 -10.73
N GLU A 606 25.35 23.36 -10.91
CA GLU A 606 25.83 22.21 -11.67
C GLU A 606 25.24 20.93 -11.07
N GLN A 607 24.83 19.99 -11.93
CA GLN A 607 24.11 18.76 -11.53
C GLN A 607 24.83 17.98 -10.41
N ASP A 608 26.17 18.07 -10.34
CA ASP A 608 27.02 17.30 -9.42
C ASP A 608 27.40 18.02 -8.12
N THR A 609 26.96 19.26 -7.88
CA THR A 609 27.38 20.01 -6.68
C THR A 609 26.63 19.51 -5.43
N SER A 610 27.35 18.94 -4.45
CA SER A 610 26.80 18.54 -3.15
C SER A 610 27.29 19.45 -2.01
N TYR A 611 26.36 20.11 -1.30
CA TYR A 611 26.67 21.01 -0.17
C TYR A 611 26.60 20.31 1.18
N TYR A 612 25.66 19.38 1.31
CA TYR A 612 25.41 18.63 2.53
C TYR A 612 25.35 17.15 2.20
N ASN A 613 25.99 16.37 3.05
CA ASN A 613 25.82 14.94 3.04
C ASN A 613 24.77 14.55 4.07
N PHE A 614 23.95 13.56 3.74
CA PHE A 614 23.00 12.98 4.66
C PHE A 614 23.69 11.94 5.55
N GLU A 615 23.15 11.77 6.76
CA GLU A 615 23.60 10.73 7.69
C GLU A 615 23.36 9.33 7.10
N ASP A 616 22.18 9.09 6.53
CA ASP A 616 21.82 7.80 5.94
C ASP A 616 22.25 7.73 4.46
N ILE A 617 23.26 6.91 4.18
CA ILE A 617 23.78 6.65 2.84
C ILE A 617 23.11 5.40 2.27
N TRP A 618 22.27 5.60 1.25
CA TRP A 618 21.56 4.53 0.57
C TRP A 618 22.31 4.06 -0.68
N HIS A 619 22.99 2.92 -0.57
CA HIS A 619 23.75 2.31 -1.68
C HIS A 619 22.88 1.47 -2.63
N SER A 620 21.87 0.79 -2.09
CA SER A 620 20.95 -0.05 -2.84
C SER A 620 19.56 -0.07 -2.22
N HIS A 621 18.57 -0.55 -2.98
CA HIS A 621 17.17 -0.60 -2.54
C HIS A 621 16.86 -1.77 -1.60
N ASN A 622 17.83 -2.63 -1.31
CA ASN A 622 17.62 -3.89 -0.59
C ASN A 622 18.57 -4.09 0.60
N ASN A 623 19.36 -3.07 0.94
CA ASN A 623 20.25 -3.07 2.09
C ASN A 623 19.91 -1.91 3.02
N LEU A 624 20.16 -2.08 4.31
CA LEU A 624 20.06 -0.99 5.27
C LEU A 624 21.03 0.14 4.88
N PRO A 625 20.63 1.41 5.07
CA PRO A 625 21.53 2.53 4.81
C PRO A 625 22.73 2.49 5.75
N GLU A 626 23.88 2.89 5.23
CA GLU A 626 25.09 3.07 6.03
C GLU A 626 25.08 4.46 6.69
N ARG A 627 25.41 4.53 7.97
CA ARG A 627 25.57 5.81 8.66
C ARG A 627 26.90 6.47 8.32
N MET A 628 26.84 7.69 7.80
CA MET A 628 28.01 8.49 7.46
C MET A 628 28.88 8.76 8.69
N GLN A 629 30.18 8.49 8.54
CA GLN A 629 31.19 8.91 9.49
C GLN A 629 31.68 10.33 9.18
N ILE A 630 31.60 11.21 10.16
CA ILE A 630 32.16 12.56 10.11
C ILE A 630 33.65 12.48 10.44
N THR A 631 34.49 12.83 9.46
CA THR A 631 35.94 12.97 9.63
C THR A 631 36.28 14.40 10.06
N ILE A 632 36.89 14.53 11.24
CA ILE A 632 37.34 15.78 11.87
C ILE A 632 38.69 15.58 12.56
N GLY A 633 39.41 16.68 12.81
CA GLY A 633 40.71 16.65 13.50
C GLY A 633 41.88 16.22 12.61
N VAL A 634 41.70 16.24 11.30
CA VAL A 634 42.81 16.18 10.32
C VAL A 634 43.27 17.61 10.00
N PRO A 635 44.53 17.84 9.56
CA PRO A 635 45.11 19.18 9.41
C PRO A 635 44.23 20.18 8.65
N ASP A 636 43.53 19.74 7.62
CA ASP A 636 42.69 20.59 6.77
C ASP A 636 41.23 20.71 7.24
N LEU A 637 40.81 19.93 8.26
CA LEU A 637 39.41 19.86 8.74
C LEU A 637 39.35 19.79 10.28
N PRO A 638 39.69 20.87 11.00
CA PRO A 638 39.62 20.93 12.46
C PRO A 638 38.17 20.98 12.97
N THR A 639 37.23 21.44 12.15
CA THR A 639 35.81 21.60 12.51
C THR A 639 34.90 21.09 11.40
N LYS A 640 33.68 20.68 11.77
CA LYS A 640 32.60 20.32 10.85
C LYS A 640 31.28 20.90 11.33
N LYS A 641 30.51 21.47 10.40
CA LYS A 641 29.13 21.90 10.67
C LYS A 641 28.17 20.76 10.37
N VAL A 642 27.22 20.54 11.27
CA VAL A 642 26.05 19.68 11.06
C VAL A 642 24.80 20.55 11.09
N VAL A 643 23.81 20.18 10.26
CA VAL A 643 22.54 20.90 10.15
C VAL A 643 21.41 19.93 10.44
N ILE A 644 20.46 20.38 11.25
CA ILE A 644 19.33 19.58 11.69
C ILE A 644 18.05 20.34 11.37
N TYR A 645 17.12 19.66 10.72
CA TYR A 645 15.84 20.19 10.32
C TYR A 645 14.68 19.51 11.07
N ASN A 646 13.73 20.31 11.56
CA ASN A 646 12.51 19.84 12.19
C ASN A 646 11.31 20.10 11.28
N SER A 647 10.72 19.04 10.72
CA SER A 647 9.54 19.12 9.85
C SER A 647 8.21 19.30 10.61
N LEU A 648 8.24 19.43 11.93
CA LEU A 648 7.06 19.59 12.79
C LEU A 648 6.77 21.06 13.07
N ALA A 649 5.49 21.37 13.28
CA ALA A 649 5.01 22.72 13.57
C ALA A 649 5.23 23.16 15.04
N PHE A 650 6.04 22.43 15.81
CA PHE A 650 6.36 22.72 17.19
C PHE A 650 7.85 22.48 17.45
N THR A 651 8.40 23.22 18.42
CA THR A 651 9.80 23.07 18.85
C THR A 651 10.06 21.67 19.37
N ARG A 652 11.20 21.08 18.96
CA ARG A 652 11.61 19.73 19.35
C ARG A 652 12.93 19.77 20.10
N HIS A 653 12.97 19.04 21.20
CA HIS A 653 14.18 18.72 21.95
C HIS A 653 14.44 17.22 21.80
N GLU A 654 15.55 16.85 21.17
CA GLU A 654 15.79 15.45 20.85
C GLU A 654 17.28 15.13 20.93
N VAL A 655 17.59 13.91 21.38
CA VAL A 655 18.95 13.37 21.31
C VAL A 655 19.22 13.01 19.86
N VAL A 656 20.22 13.66 19.27
CA VAL A 656 20.70 13.35 17.92
C VAL A 656 22.05 12.65 18.02
N THR A 657 22.29 11.70 17.12
CA THR A 657 23.48 10.86 17.12
C THR A 657 24.25 11.00 15.82
N PHE A 658 25.59 11.03 15.86
CA PHE A 658 26.45 11.04 14.67
C PHE A 658 27.64 10.10 14.85
N HIS A 659 28.11 9.46 13.79
CA HIS A 659 29.37 8.73 13.82
C HIS A 659 30.54 9.69 13.57
N ILE A 660 31.58 9.63 14.41
CA ILE A 660 32.79 10.48 14.32
C ILE A 660 34.06 9.63 14.40
N ASN A 661 35.19 10.16 13.89
CA ASN A 661 36.49 9.48 13.86
C ASN A 661 37.39 9.70 15.08
N THR A 662 37.03 10.64 15.97
CA THR A 662 37.80 10.94 17.19
C THR A 662 36.85 11.15 18.36
N PRO A 663 37.19 10.66 19.57
CA PRO A 663 36.34 10.86 20.74
C PRO A 663 36.55 12.22 21.43
N PHE A 664 37.58 12.98 21.03
CA PHE A 664 37.97 14.23 21.68
C PHE A 664 37.40 15.41 20.89
N ILE A 665 36.20 15.83 21.27
CA ILE A 665 35.46 16.89 20.58
C ILE A 665 34.84 17.87 21.57
N GLU A 666 34.48 19.05 21.06
CA GLU A 666 33.55 19.99 21.68
C GLU A 666 32.49 20.42 20.65
N ILE A 667 31.31 20.81 21.12
CA ILE A 667 30.20 21.21 20.24
C ILE A 667 29.70 22.59 20.62
N PHE A 668 29.45 23.41 19.61
CA PHE A 668 28.85 24.73 19.74
C PHE A 668 27.52 24.81 19.02
N ASP A 669 26.52 25.45 19.64
CA ASP A 669 25.29 25.86 18.98
C ASP A 669 25.53 27.02 18.00
N PHE A 670 24.51 27.37 17.22
CA PHE A 670 24.58 28.48 16.26
C PHE A 670 24.87 29.86 16.88
N ARG A 671 24.79 30.01 18.21
CA ARG A 671 25.15 31.23 18.96
C ARG A 671 26.57 31.18 19.52
N GLY A 672 27.33 30.13 19.23
CA GLY A 672 28.67 29.91 19.77
C GLY A 672 28.66 29.44 21.22
N LYS A 673 27.52 29.01 21.77
CA LYS A 673 27.46 28.44 23.13
C LYS A 673 27.86 26.97 23.08
N ARG A 674 28.79 26.59 23.95
CA ARG A 674 29.17 25.18 24.13
C ARG A 674 27.99 24.37 24.67
N ILE A 675 27.77 23.17 24.12
CA ILE A 675 26.69 22.27 24.54
C ILE A 675 27.22 20.95 25.09
N PRO A 676 26.58 20.39 26.13
CA PRO A 676 26.90 19.05 26.63
C PRO A 676 26.68 17.97 25.58
N CYS A 677 27.60 17.01 25.54
CA CYS A 677 27.51 15.85 24.66
C CYS A 677 28.11 14.61 25.30
N GLN A 678 27.61 13.44 24.87
CA GLN A 678 28.11 12.14 25.26
C GLN A 678 28.81 11.47 24.08
N ILE A 679 29.96 10.84 24.33
CA ILE A 679 30.65 9.97 23.39
C ILE A 679 30.50 8.52 23.85
N SER A 680 30.08 7.66 22.94
CA SER A 680 29.90 6.22 23.15
C SER A 680 30.74 5.42 22.15
N PRO A 681 31.18 4.20 22.50
CA PRO A 681 31.76 3.29 21.52
C PRO A 681 30.65 2.78 20.57
N ILE A 682 31.04 2.38 19.37
CA ILE A 682 30.14 1.68 18.44
C ILE A 682 30.43 0.19 18.52
N PHE A 683 29.41 -0.63 18.74
CA PHE A 683 29.50 -2.09 18.74
C PHE A 683 29.25 -2.61 17.32
N GLU A 684 30.23 -3.30 16.75
CA GLU A 684 30.17 -3.82 15.37
C GLU A 684 29.58 -5.23 15.33
N TYR A 685 30.04 -6.12 16.21
CA TYR A 685 29.53 -7.49 16.30
C TYR A 685 29.67 -8.05 17.72
N GLY A 686 28.55 -8.45 18.33
CA GLY A 686 28.52 -8.86 19.72
C GLY A 686 29.00 -7.73 20.63
N SER A 687 30.01 -8.00 21.45
CA SER A 687 30.67 -6.96 22.26
C SER A 687 31.80 -6.22 21.55
N THR A 688 32.18 -6.60 20.32
CA THR A 688 33.35 -6.02 19.63
C THR A 688 33.12 -4.54 19.38
N MET A 689 33.96 -3.70 19.97
CA MET A 689 33.90 -2.25 19.81
C MET A 689 34.82 -1.75 18.68
N SER A 690 34.29 -0.84 17.86
CA SER A 690 35.04 -0.14 16.83
C SER A 690 36.19 0.67 17.45
N GLN A 691 37.38 0.56 16.85
CA GLN A 691 38.58 1.28 17.34
C GLN A 691 38.76 2.65 16.68
N THR A 692 38.02 2.90 15.60
CA THR A 692 38.17 4.09 14.74
C THR A 692 36.89 4.89 14.58
N LYS A 693 35.75 4.38 15.09
CA LYS A 693 34.44 5.04 15.03
C LYS A 693 33.84 5.17 16.42
N TYR A 694 33.26 6.32 16.68
CA TYR A 694 32.59 6.65 17.94
C TYR A 694 31.21 7.23 17.64
N GLU A 695 30.25 7.01 18.53
CA GLU A 695 28.95 7.65 18.45
C GLU A 695 28.94 8.90 19.34
N LEU A 696 28.69 10.03 18.71
CA LEU A 696 28.44 11.30 19.37
C LEU A 696 26.94 11.47 19.58
N ALA A 697 26.51 11.74 20.80
CA ALA A 697 25.13 12.09 21.13
C ALA A 697 25.04 13.46 21.82
N PHE A 698 24.11 14.32 21.41
CA PHE A 698 23.79 15.57 22.12
C PHE A 698 22.33 15.95 21.95
N ILE A 699 21.82 16.82 22.83
CA ILE A 699 20.43 17.30 22.76
C ILE A 699 20.36 18.49 21.80
N ALA A 700 19.72 18.30 20.65
CA ALA A 700 19.39 19.36 19.73
C ALA A 700 18.10 20.08 20.17
N ASN A 701 18.10 21.42 20.07
CA ASN A 701 16.92 22.25 20.28
C ASN A 701 16.55 22.91 18.96
N ILE A 702 15.48 22.44 18.33
CA ILE A 702 15.13 22.76 16.96
C ILE A 702 13.76 23.43 16.93
N PRO A 703 13.65 24.70 16.50
CA PRO A 703 12.37 25.38 16.37
C PRO A 703 11.37 24.67 15.44
N ALA A 704 10.09 25.04 15.54
CA ALA A 704 9.06 24.61 14.60
C ALA A 704 9.45 24.97 13.16
N PHE A 705 9.38 24.00 12.23
CA PHE A 705 9.83 24.15 10.83
C PHE A 705 11.25 24.73 10.69
N GLY A 706 12.06 24.61 11.74
CA GLY A 706 13.35 25.27 11.88
C GLY A 706 14.48 24.42 11.35
N THR A 707 15.49 25.09 10.82
CA THR A 707 16.78 24.52 10.47
C THR A 707 17.85 25.15 11.36
N VAL A 708 18.57 24.34 12.13
CA VAL A 708 19.61 24.80 13.06
C VAL A 708 20.95 24.16 12.74
N SER A 709 22.03 24.93 12.93
CA SER A 709 23.40 24.45 12.74
C SER A 709 24.10 24.25 14.08
N TYR A 710 24.95 23.24 14.14
CA TYR A 710 25.87 22.97 15.23
C TYR A 710 27.28 22.80 14.64
N THR A 711 28.30 23.22 15.38
CA THR A 711 29.69 23.08 14.98
C THR A 711 30.38 22.08 15.90
N ILE A 712 30.90 21.01 15.31
CA ILE A 712 31.71 19.99 15.99
C ILE A 712 33.17 20.34 15.74
N THR A 713 33.94 20.52 16.81
CA THR A 713 35.35 20.87 16.78
C THR A 713 36.16 19.74 17.40
N ALA A 714 37.17 19.25 16.70
CA ALA A 714 38.13 18.32 17.27
C ALA A 714 39.08 19.05 18.21
N VAL A 715 39.37 18.46 19.36
CA VAL A 715 40.30 19.01 20.35
C VAL A 715 41.38 17.99 20.69
N TYR A 716 42.51 18.49 21.20
CA TYR A 716 43.52 17.62 21.79
C TYR A 716 42.97 16.92 23.04
N LYS A 717 43.48 15.72 23.33
CA LYS A 717 43.01 14.90 24.45
C LYS A 717 43.11 15.64 25.79
N GLU A 718 44.15 16.45 25.95
CA GLU A 718 44.44 17.24 27.14
C GLU A 718 43.44 18.41 27.30
N ASN A 719 42.82 18.84 26.19
CA ASN A 719 41.92 19.98 26.11
C ASN A 719 40.43 19.57 26.03
N LYS A 720 40.11 18.31 26.34
CA LYS A 720 38.72 17.85 26.32
C LYS A 720 37.89 18.64 27.34
N PRO A 721 36.79 19.29 26.93
CA PRO A 721 35.95 20.05 27.86
C PRO A 721 35.22 19.14 28.86
N GLU A 722 34.75 19.72 29.96
CA GLU A 722 33.94 19.02 30.97
C GLU A 722 32.57 18.62 30.41
N GLU A 723 32.03 19.41 29.48
CA GLU A 723 30.76 19.18 28.81
C GLU A 723 30.76 17.95 27.88
N THR A 724 31.94 17.44 27.49
CA THR A 724 32.08 16.21 26.72
C THR A 724 32.32 15.03 27.66
N VAL A 725 31.30 14.20 27.86
CA VAL A 725 31.34 13.03 28.74
C VAL A 725 31.45 11.72 27.97
N PHE A 726 32.15 10.74 28.55
CA PHE A 726 32.25 9.39 27.99
C PHE A 726 31.22 8.48 28.64
N SER A 727 30.59 7.60 27.85
CA SER A 727 29.72 6.58 28.40
C SER A 727 30.50 5.57 29.26
N GLN A 728 29.83 5.05 30.29
CA GLN A 728 30.35 3.95 31.09
C GLN A 728 29.97 2.63 30.43
N ILE A 729 30.96 1.76 30.22
CA ILE A 729 30.76 0.49 29.51
C ILE A 729 30.92 -0.65 30.52
N LYS A 730 29.86 -1.45 30.67
CA LYS A 730 29.90 -2.70 31.43
C LYS A 730 29.53 -3.86 30.50
N ILE A 731 30.44 -4.84 30.39
CA ILE A 731 30.24 -6.03 29.56
C ILE A 731 30.05 -7.23 30.49
N PHE A 732 28.98 -7.99 30.25
CA PHE A 732 28.68 -9.21 30.99
C PHE A 732 29.12 -10.43 30.19
N ASN A 733 29.69 -11.43 30.87
CA ASN A 733 30.00 -12.75 30.31
C ASN A 733 30.98 -12.78 29.13
N GLN A 734 31.88 -11.78 29.00
CA GLN A 734 32.86 -11.74 27.92
C GLN A 734 34.19 -11.11 28.34
N TYR A 735 35.31 -11.73 27.95
CA TYR A 735 36.66 -11.33 28.34
C TYR A 735 37.52 -10.97 27.12
N GLY A 736 38.42 -9.99 27.27
CA GLY A 736 39.47 -9.70 26.28
C GLY A 736 39.15 -8.62 25.24
N GLU A 737 37.99 -7.96 25.35
CA GLU A 737 37.61 -6.82 24.52
C GLU A 737 38.53 -5.61 24.72
N LYS A 738 39.11 -5.09 23.62
CA LYS A 738 39.95 -3.89 23.68
C LYS A 738 39.08 -2.63 23.65
N ALA A 739 39.07 -1.89 24.76
CA ALA A 739 38.37 -0.62 24.83
C ALA A 739 38.97 0.39 23.82
N PRO A 740 38.14 1.13 23.06
CA PRO A 740 38.63 2.19 22.20
C PRO A 740 39.14 3.37 23.01
N ASN A 741 39.89 4.27 22.37
CA ASN A 741 40.54 5.39 23.06
C ASN A 741 39.52 6.25 23.83
N GLY A 742 39.85 6.59 25.07
CA GLY A 742 38.99 7.39 25.95
C GLY A 742 38.02 6.58 26.82
N PHE A 743 37.93 5.27 26.61
CA PHE A 743 37.00 4.41 27.35
C PHE A 743 37.71 3.43 28.30
N LYS A 744 37.01 3.08 29.38
CA LYS A 744 37.35 1.98 30.28
C LYS A 744 36.16 1.01 30.29
N VAL A 745 36.46 -0.28 30.23
CA VAL A 745 35.46 -1.35 30.21
C VAL A 745 35.50 -2.06 31.55
N GLU A 746 34.35 -2.12 32.22
CA GLU A 746 34.15 -2.97 33.38
C GLU A 746 33.61 -4.33 32.90
N VAL A 747 34.30 -5.41 33.22
CA VAL A 747 33.84 -6.76 32.89
C VAL A 747 33.24 -7.39 34.14
N SER A 748 31.95 -7.71 34.10
CA SER A 748 31.31 -8.48 35.16
C SER A 748 31.25 -9.97 34.79
N PRO A 749 31.74 -10.86 35.67
CA PRO A 749 31.74 -12.29 35.43
C PRO A 749 30.36 -12.94 35.64
N SER A 750 29.36 -12.21 36.16
CA SER A 750 28.04 -12.77 36.48
C SER A 750 26.90 -11.99 35.82
N PRO A 751 25.97 -12.67 35.11
CA PRO A 751 24.74 -12.05 34.63
C PRO A 751 23.74 -11.75 35.77
N SER A 752 23.97 -12.24 37.00
CA SER A 752 23.09 -11.97 38.14
C SER A 752 23.12 -10.52 38.65
N GLU A 753 23.98 -9.68 38.08
CA GLU A 753 24.04 -8.24 38.35
C GLU A 753 23.17 -7.40 37.39
N PHE A 754 22.58 -8.02 36.36
CA PHE A 754 21.60 -7.42 35.45
C PHE A 754 20.18 -7.62 35.99
#